data_AF-A0AAP9NIW0-F1
#
_entry.id   AF-A0AAP9NIW0-F1
#
_cell.length_a   1.000
_cell.length_b   1.000
_cell.length_c   1.000
_cell.angle_alpha   90.00
_cell.angle_beta   90.00
_cell.angle_gamma   90.00
#
_symmetry.space_group_name_H-M   'P 1'
#
loop_
_entity.id
_entity.type
_entity.pdbx_description
1 polymer ?
#
loop_
_entity_poly.entity_id
_entity_poly.type
_entity_poly.pdbx_seq_one_letter_code
_entity_poly.pdbx_strand_id
1 'polypeptide(L)'
;MSQQQHSVATNATQDLAIKPSINTLAQGSMFWQPDYREASPWLEHLPFLFWLVEALRPQQAVGLGVESVAHFAVCQSASRLRLGTRCFMVGVHEEDAASKQNAEAIRAYATDHFSTISQWLEATPIRVIDQFDEGSVDLLLLHVEADDNSVDYLLDRWLSKLSTQGVVVVPGVARREPGCLVFRAFETLKARYPHFVFHHAGGLGIIAVGNNLPPLLKNLLGALESAASTQVVQDVFARLGRSCQDKLTAGQQQQLAKTLEARVSEQSGKLLDAEQQLNQQAEQLQQVGSEREKLKARLEQQESRFAQERGRLAERVSSLEEFNDELKKELMRQRDQGDRQAVETREQSERYAAESRDYAQALKTSEQSLNQAQQQLEANEKDLLAAREENAELISKLEKTEHSLSEAHKQNQDLENKKQALTTEATETKQMLETRFSELAKLTSLLEANEQSLRSAHEENTGLTNKLQKTETSLQARFNELGQLTRKLQESEKNYSDVEQQLAQQKKEHATLSAQLKAATEREKEALSAVDERFRELAVLTELLEKNEAQRGQLKRELDDTKSANQKLEVDAKANRETQAQQRREIERQSHELANLVDQLEALRAAAPSTDTSTQAELTAPKSVAKAPPLTKRAIKRQVALIEASQWFDAKWYLAQYPDIARDSKMSANPARHYLLMGGFEGRNPGPGFDSAYYLQHNPDVVESGINPLVHYLKFGEKEKRSTKAKY
;
A
#
# COMPACT_ATOMS: atom_id res chain seq x y z
N MET A 1 17.09 -96.29 -40.00
CA MET A 1 17.51 -96.81 -38.68
C MET A 1 17.83 -95.61 -37.81
N SER A 2 17.24 -95.32 -36.66
CA SER A 2 16.16 -95.88 -35.86
C SER A 2 15.80 -94.73 -34.89
N GLN A 3 14.52 -94.36 -34.80
CA GLN A 3 13.70 -94.43 -33.58
C GLN A 3 14.39 -93.94 -32.30
N GLN A 4 13.85 -92.87 -31.70
CA GLN A 4 12.96 -93.05 -30.54
C GLN A 4 12.19 -91.76 -30.21
N GLN A 5 10.86 -91.88 -30.32
CA GLN A 5 9.83 -91.05 -29.72
C GLN A 5 9.76 -91.36 -28.21
N HIS A 6 9.47 -90.35 -27.39
CA HIS A 6 8.65 -90.39 -26.15
C HIS A 6 8.07 -88.96 -26.02
N SER A 7 6.85 -88.64 -26.46
CA SER A 7 5.54 -88.94 -25.86
C SER A 7 5.44 -88.58 -24.38
N VAL A 8 4.96 -87.38 -24.06
CA VAL A 8 4.17 -87.12 -22.85
C VAL A 8 2.96 -86.25 -23.20
N ALA A 9 1.84 -86.95 -23.33
CA ALA A 9 0.49 -86.61 -22.90
C ALA A 9 0.03 -85.14 -22.93
N THR A 10 -0.85 -84.88 -23.89
CA THR A 10 -2.11 -84.16 -23.68
C THR A 10 -2.78 -84.59 -22.37
N ASN A 11 -3.01 -83.66 -21.45
CA ASN A 11 -4.14 -83.72 -20.53
C ASN A 11 -4.49 -82.35 -19.95
N ALA A 12 -5.77 -82.03 -20.06
CA ALA A 12 -6.53 -81.08 -19.25
C ALA A 12 -6.12 -79.59 -19.33
N THR A 13 -6.56 -78.92 -20.38
CA THR A 13 -7.21 -77.61 -20.24
C THR A 13 -8.38 -77.74 -19.27
N GLN A 14 -8.10 -77.54 -17.98
CA GLN A 14 -9.12 -77.19 -16.99
C GLN A 14 -9.04 -75.69 -16.76
N ASP A 15 -10.19 -75.06 -16.99
CA ASP A 15 -10.52 -73.66 -16.74
C ASP A 15 -9.83 -73.07 -15.50
N LEU A 16 -8.93 -72.11 -15.73
CA LEU A 16 -8.57 -71.09 -14.76
C LEU A 16 -8.94 -69.74 -15.36
N ALA A 17 -10.16 -69.32 -15.03
CA ALA A 17 -10.74 -68.03 -15.37
C ALA A 17 -9.76 -66.89 -15.03
N ILE A 18 -9.40 -66.14 -16.06
CA ILE A 18 -8.54 -64.96 -15.97
C ILE A 18 -9.31 -63.88 -15.19
N LYS A 19 -8.84 -63.53 -13.98
CA LYS A 19 -9.31 -62.36 -13.21
C LYS A 19 -9.19 -61.09 -14.06
N PRO A 20 -10.18 -60.16 -14.04
CA PRO A 20 -10.12 -58.95 -14.85
C PRO A 20 -8.88 -58.12 -14.46
N SER A 21 -7.94 -58.01 -15.39
CA SER A 21 -6.77 -57.13 -15.29
C SER A 21 -7.14 -55.71 -15.72
N ILE A 22 -6.47 -54.68 -15.21
CA ILE A 22 -6.68 -53.25 -15.58
C ILE A 22 -6.66 -53.01 -17.09
N ASN A 23 -5.95 -53.85 -17.84
CA ASN A 23 -5.95 -53.85 -19.31
C ASN A 23 -7.35 -53.98 -19.93
N THR A 24 -8.33 -54.52 -19.18
CA THR A 24 -9.73 -54.62 -19.61
C THR A 24 -10.53 -53.33 -19.45
N LEU A 25 -10.02 -52.35 -18.69
CA LEU A 25 -10.65 -51.04 -18.47
C LEU A 25 -9.92 -49.89 -19.17
N ALA A 26 -8.68 -50.09 -19.62
CA ALA A 26 -7.91 -49.05 -20.30
C ALA A 26 -8.57 -48.65 -21.62
N GLN A 27 -9.05 -47.41 -21.70
CA GLN A 27 -9.60 -46.81 -22.92
C GLN A 27 -8.90 -45.48 -23.20
N GLY A 28 -8.77 -45.10 -24.48
CA GLY A 28 -8.09 -43.86 -24.86
C GLY A 28 -8.75 -42.60 -24.28
N SER A 29 -10.07 -42.64 -24.06
CA SER A 29 -10.85 -41.51 -23.53
C SER A 29 -10.48 -41.08 -22.11
N MET A 30 -9.97 -42.01 -21.27
CA MET A 30 -9.58 -41.66 -19.90
C MET A 30 -8.39 -40.70 -19.85
N PHE A 31 -7.62 -40.57 -20.93
CA PHE A 31 -6.48 -39.66 -21.04
C PHE A 31 -6.83 -38.35 -21.76
N TRP A 32 -8.08 -38.15 -22.16
CA TRP A 32 -8.49 -36.93 -22.83
C TRP A 32 -8.40 -35.72 -21.91
N GLN A 33 -8.03 -34.60 -22.52
CA GLN A 33 -8.06 -33.32 -21.83
C GLN A 33 -9.44 -32.70 -21.98
N PRO A 34 -10.01 -32.14 -20.89
CA PRO A 34 -11.24 -31.38 -20.98
C PRO A 34 -11.00 -30.06 -21.70
N ASP A 35 -11.91 -29.74 -22.62
CA ASP A 35 -11.91 -28.50 -23.40
C ASP A 35 -12.51 -27.34 -22.58
N TYR A 36 -13.47 -27.65 -21.70
CA TYR A 36 -14.05 -26.72 -20.74
C TYR A 36 -13.52 -27.01 -19.33
N ARG A 37 -13.03 -25.99 -18.61
CA ARG A 37 -12.44 -26.14 -17.27
C ARG A 37 -12.85 -25.00 -16.37
N GLU A 38 -13.59 -25.34 -15.33
CA GLU A 38 -13.95 -24.44 -14.24
C GLU A 38 -13.85 -25.18 -12.91
N ALA A 39 -13.81 -24.43 -11.81
CA ALA A 39 -13.82 -25.01 -10.49
C ALA A 39 -15.19 -25.68 -10.26
N SER A 40 -15.19 -27.00 -10.14
CA SER A 40 -16.40 -27.81 -9.95
C SER A 40 -16.04 -29.10 -9.22
N PRO A 41 -16.95 -29.66 -8.39
CA PRO A 41 -16.79 -31.00 -7.81
C PRO A 41 -16.55 -32.10 -8.86
N TRP A 42 -16.89 -31.84 -10.13
CA TRP A 42 -16.73 -32.78 -11.22
C TRP A 42 -15.37 -32.75 -11.90
N LEU A 43 -14.56 -31.70 -11.67
CA LEU A 43 -13.35 -31.47 -12.46
C LEU A 43 -12.35 -32.64 -12.37
N GLU A 44 -12.14 -33.19 -11.17
CA GLU A 44 -11.27 -34.35 -10.98
C GLU A 44 -11.93 -35.66 -11.45
N HIS A 45 -13.23 -35.68 -11.69
CA HIS A 45 -13.96 -36.86 -12.16
C HIS A 45 -14.10 -36.93 -13.69
N LEU A 46 -13.68 -35.89 -14.43
CA LEU A 46 -13.82 -35.83 -15.88
C LEU A 46 -13.17 -37.00 -16.64
N PRO A 47 -11.96 -37.48 -16.29
CA PRO A 47 -11.38 -38.67 -16.92
C PRO A 47 -12.29 -39.90 -16.84
N PHE A 48 -12.99 -40.07 -15.71
CA PHE A 48 -13.96 -41.15 -15.55
C PHE A 48 -15.23 -40.90 -16.38
N LEU A 49 -15.73 -39.67 -16.43
CA LEU A 49 -16.87 -39.34 -17.29
C LEU A 49 -16.56 -39.59 -18.76
N PHE A 50 -15.36 -39.26 -19.23
CA PHE A 50 -14.95 -39.55 -20.61
C PHE A 50 -14.96 -41.04 -20.89
N TRP A 51 -14.37 -41.82 -19.98
CA TRP A 51 -14.38 -43.28 -20.03
C TRP A 51 -15.80 -43.85 -19.99
N LEU A 52 -16.68 -43.31 -19.15
CA LEU A 52 -18.05 -43.78 -18.98
C LEU A 52 -18.87 -43.57 -20.26
N VAL A 53 -18.72 -42.43 -20.93
CA VAL A 53 -19.42 -42.18 -22.21
C VAL A 53 -18.94 -43.12 -23.30
N GLU A 54 -17.64 -43.46 -23.34
CA GLU A 54 -17.11 -44.45 -24.29
C GLU A 54 -17.62 -45.87 -23.99
N ALA A 55 -17.68 -46.24 -22.71
CA ALA A 55 -18.16 -47.55 -22.27
C ALA A 55 -19.68 -47.72 -22.46
N LEU A 56 -20.46 -46.66 -22.17
CA LEU A 56 -21.91 -46.68 -22.18
C LEU A 56 -22.50 -46.39 -23.57
N ARG A 57 -21.85 -45.53 -24.36
CA ARG A 57 -22.33 -45.00 -25.65
C ARG A 57 -23.80 -44.54 -25.60
N PRO A 58 -24.16 -43.60 -24.70
CA PRO A 58 -25.55 -43.21 -24.46
C PRO A 58 -26.20 -42.58 -25.71
N GLN A 59 -27.47 -42.88 -25.97
CA GLN A 59 -28.30 -42.14 -26.92
C GLN A 59 -28.86 -40.86 -26.29
N GLN A 60 -29.21 -40.91 -25.00
CA GLN A 60 -29.60 -39.73 -24.24
C GLN A 60 -28.85 -39.62 -22.93
N ALA A 61 -28.29 -38.44 -22.70
CA ALA A 61 -27.67 -38.05 -21.43
C ALA A 61 -28.41 -36.84 -20.85
N VAL A 62 -28.76 -36.89 -19.57
CA VAL A 62 -29.51 -35.84 -18.89
C VAL A 62 -28.82 -35.45 -17.59
N GLY A 63 -28.51 -34.17 -17.43
CA GLY A 63 -28.04 -33.57 -16.18
C GLY A 63 -29.17 -32.87 -15.45
N LEU A 64 -29.43 -33.26 -14.20
CA LEU A 64 -30.44 -32.61 -13.34
C LEU A 64 -29.77 -31.58 -12.43
N GLY A 65 -29.78 -30.33 -12.85
CA GLY A 65 -29.13 -29.17 -12.24
C GLY A 65 -28.29 -28.40 -13.27
N VAL A 66 -27.97 -27.15 -12.96
CA VAL A 66 -27.13 -26.31 -13.82
C VAL A 66 -25.66 -26.56 -13.48
N GLU A 67 -25.05 -27.55 -14.12
CA GLU A 67 -23.62 -27.88 -13.97
C GLU A 67 -22.95 -28.01 -15.35
N SER A 68 -22.07 -27.06 -15.66
CA SER A 68 -21.42 -26.94 -16.97
C SER A 68 -20.29 -27.95 -17.18
N VAL A 69 -19.47 -28.22 -16.16
CA VAL A 69 -18.23 -28.98 -16.31
C VAL A 69 -18.50 -30.43 -16.69
N ALA A 70 -19.42 -31.10 -15.97
CA ALA A 70 -19.80 -32.47 -16.28
C ALA A 70 -20.60 -32.58 -17.59
N HIS A 71 -21.52 -31.65 -17.83
CA HIS A 71 -22.37 -31.63 -19.02
C HIS A 71 -21.53 -31.47 -20.30
N PHE A 72 -20.60 -30.51 -20.32
CA PHE A 72 -19.71 -30.31 -21.46
C PHE A 72 -18.69 -31.43 -21.63
N ALA A 73 -18.26 -32.10 -20.56
CA ALA A 73 -17.44 -33.30 -20.69
C ALA A 73 -18.18 -34.45 -21.40
N VAL A 74 -19.47 -34.65 -21.09
CA VAL A 74 -20.30 -35.63 -21.81
C VAL A 74 -20.50 -35.24 -23.27
N CYS A 75 -20.79 -33.96 -23.55
CA CYS A 75 -20.92 -33.44 -24.92
C CYS A 75 -19.62 -33.60 -25.72
N GLN A 76 -18.48 -33.26 -25.11
CA GLN A 76 -17.16 -33.43 -25.69
C GLN A 76 -16.91 -34.89 -26.05
N SER A 77 -17.21 -35.83 -25.15
CA SER A 77 -17.04 -37.25 -25.44
C SER A 77 -17.96 -37.74 -26.54
N ALA A 78 -19.25 -37.39 -26.51
CA ALA A 78 -20.20 -37.78 -27.54
C ALA A 78 -19.76 -37.28 -28.92
N SER A 79 -19.33 -36.01 -29.01
CA SER A 79 -18.84 -35.41 -30.26
C SER A 79 -17.57 -36.10 -30.77
N ARG A 80 -16.56 -36.30 -29.91
CA ARG A 80 -15.28 -36.94 -30.29
C ARG A 80 -15.45 -38.40 -30.71
N LEU A 81 -16.35 -39.13 -30.06
CA LEU A 81 -16.70 -40.51 -30.39
C LEU A 81 -17.70 -40.62 -31.55
N ARG A 82 -18.18 -39.48 -32.08
CA ARG A 82 -19.20 -39.39 -33.14
C ARG A 82 -20.48 -40.16 -32.81
N LEU A 83 -20.93 -40.04 -31.58
CA LEU A 83 -22.19 -40.62 -31.13
C LEU A 83 -23.36 -39.72 -31.54
N GLY A 84 -24.51 -40.32 -31.84
CA GLY A 84 -25.77 -39.59 -32.00
C GLY A 84 -26.42 -39.17 -30.67
N THR A 85 -25.61 -38.93 -29.64
CA THR A 85 -26.09 -38.63 -28.29
C THR A 85 -26.76 -37.27 -28.24
N ARG A 86 -27.93 -37.21 -27.60
CA ARG A 86 -28.57 -35.94 -27.20
C ARG A 86 -28.29 -35.67 -25.73
N CYS A 87 -27.70 -34.52 -25.44
CA CYS A 87 -27.32 -34.09 -24.09
C CYS A 87 -28.25 -32.99 -23.61
N PHE A 88 -28.89 -33.18 -22.46
CA PHE A 88 -29.81 -32.23 -21.87
C PHE A 88 -29.29 -31.74 -20.52
N MET A 89 -29.18 -30.43 -20.35
CA MET A 89 -28.96 -29.81 -19.04
C MET A 89 -30.29 -29.24 -18.55
N VAL A 90 -30.76 -29.69 -17.39
CA VAL A 90 -32.10 -29.37 -16.87
C VAL A 90 -31.96 -28.62 -15.56
N GLY A 91 -32.32 -27.35 -15.53
CA GLY A 91 -32.25 -26.58 -14.30
C GLY A 91 -32.52 -25.10 -14.52
N VAL A 92 -32.76 -24.41 -13.42
CA VAL A 92 -33.00 -22.97 -13.38
C VAL A 92 -31.78 -22.32 -12.73
N HIS A 93 -31.29 -21.23 -13.32
CA HIS A 93 -30.23 -20.43 -12.70
C HIS A 93 -30.84 -19.48 -11.65
N GLU A 94 -30.06 -19.07 -10.65
CA GLU A 94 -30.53 -18.08 -9.67
C GLU A 94 -30.72 -16.70 -10.32
N GLU A 95 -31.62 -15.87 -9.78
CA GLU A 95 -31.95 -14.57 -10.38
C GLU A 95 -30.92 -13.46 -10.12
N ASP A 96 -29.86 -13.74 -9.35
CA ASP A 96 -28.80 -12.77 -9.05
C ASP A 96 -27.90 -12.48 -10.27
N ALA A 97 -27.19 -11.36 -10.21
CA ALA A 97 -26.39 -10.88 -11.34
C ALA A 97 -25.23 -11.81 -11.70
N ALA A 98 -24.59 -12.44 -10.71
CA ALA A 98 -23.45 -13.34 -10.96
C ALA A 98 -23.93 -14.64 -11.62
N SER A 99 -25.04 -15.21 -11.13
CA SER A 99 -25.65 -16.41 -11.74
C SER A 99 -26.16 -16.15 -13.16
N LYS A 100 -26.71 -14.96 -13.44
CA LYS A 100 -27.09 -14.57 -14.81
C LYS A 100 -25.89 -14.49 -15.75
N GLN A 101 -24.81 -13.84 -15.32
CA GLN A 101 -23.59 -13.76 -16.12
C GLN A 101 -22.99 -15.15 -16.39
N ASN A 102 -23.00 -16.02 -15.37
CA ASN A 102 -22.55 -17.41 -15.53
C ASN A 102 -23.45 -18.18 -16.52
N ALA A 103 -24.77 -18.06 -16.39
CA ALA A 103 -25.72 -18.68 -17.30
C ALA A 103 -25.52 -18.23 -18.77
N GLU A 104 -25.27 -16.94 -18.99
CA GLU A 104 -24.95 -16.40 -20.32
C GLU A 104 -23.65 -17.00 -20.88
N ALA A 105 -22.59 -17.10 -20.06
CA ALA A 105 -21.33 -17.72 -20.46
C ALA A 105 -21.50 -19.20 -20.83
N ILE A 106 -22.27 -19.96 -20.04
CA ILE A 106 -22.59 -21.36 -20.30
C ILE A 106 -23.37 -21.50 -21.62
N ARG A 107 -24.37 -20.64 -21.88
CA ARG A 107 -25.14 -20.66 -23.15
C ARG A 107 -24.25 -20.34 -24.35
N ALA A 108 -23.38 -19.34 -24.23
CA ALA A 108 -22.45 -18.97 -25.29
C ALA A 108 -21.53 -20.14 -25.64
N TYR A 109 -20.90 -20.75 -24.63
CA TYR A 109 -20.03 -21.91 -24.83
C TYR A 109 -20.77 -23.11 -25.44
N ALA A 110 -21.97 -23.42 -24.97
CA ALA A 110 -22.80 -24.48 -25.53
C ALA A 110 -23.15 -24.23 -27.00
N THR A 111 -23.43 -22.98 -27.38
CA THR A 111 -23.77 -22.59 -28.75
C THR A 111 -22.56 -22.72 -29.68
N ASP A 112 -21.40 -22.24 -29.23
CA ASP A 112 -20.17 -22.21 -30.02
C ASP A 112 -19.58 -23.61 -30.24
N HIS A 113 -19.69 -24.50 -29.24
CA HIS A 113 -19.02 -25.80 -29.27
C HIS A 113 -19.95 -27.00 -29.47
N PHE A 114 -21.21 -26.92 -29.03
CA PHE A 114 -22.09 -28.09 -28.90
C PHE A 114 -23.54 -27.86 -29.34
N SER A 115 -23.81 -26.84 -30.17
CA SER A 115 -25.17 -26.46 -30.59
C SER A 115 -26.00 -27.58 -31.22
N THR A 116 -25.36 -28.59 -31.82
CA THR A 116 -26.07 -29.73 -32.44
C THR A 116 -26.42 -30.86 -31.47
N ILE A 117 -25.78 -30.94 -30.31
CA ILE A 117 -25.92 -32.06 -29.37
C ILE A 117 -26.40 -31.64 -27.98
N SER A 118 -26.16 -30.40 -27.57
CA SER A 118 -26.47 -29.88 -26.24
C SER A 118 -27.72 -29.02 -26.25
N GLN A 119 -28.64 -29.29 -25.34
CA GLN A 119 -29.83 -28.48 -25.11
C GLN A 119 -29.97 -28.15 -23.62
N TRP A 120 -30.18 -26.87 -23.29
CA TRP A 120 -30.54 -26.44 -21.94
C TRP A 120 -32.06 -26.31 -21.84
N LEU A 121 -32.69 -27.12 -20.98
CA LEU A 121 -34.09 -27.00 -20.59
C LEU A 121 -34.19 -26.18 -19.29
N GLU A 122 -34.50 -24.90 -19.44
CA GLU A 122 -34.55 -23.94 -18.33
C GLU A 122 -35.85 -24.04 -17.55
N ALA A 123 -35.98 -25.12 -16.79
CA ALA A 123 -37.10 -25.40 -15.91
C ALA A 123 -36.68 -26.40 -14.83
N THR A 124 -37.50 -26.56 -13.80
CA THR A 124 -37.22 -27.55 -12.76
C THR A 124 -37.30 -28.97 -13.33
N PRO A 125 -36.47 -29.91 -12.85
CA PRO A 125 -36.48 -31.31 -13.30
C PRO A 125 -37.85 -31.99 -13.32
N ILE A 126 -38.75 -31.62 -12.41
CA ILE A 126 -40.11 -32.17 -12.34
C ILE A 126 -40.99 -31.65 -13.50
N ARG A 127 -40.79 -30.41 -13.96
CA ARG A 127 -41.64 -29.81 -15.01
C ARG A 127 -41.34 -30.34 -16.40
N VAL A 128 -40.12 -30.81 -16.64
CA VAL A 128 -39.69 -31.27 -17.98
C VAL A 128 -39.71 -32.79 -18.11
N ILE A 129 -40.04 -33.52 -17.05
CA ILE A 129 -39.95 -34.98 -17.04
C ILE A 129 -40.82 -35.65 -18.11
N ASP A 130 -41.96 -35.03 -18.45
CA ASP A 130 -42.88 -35.52 -19.48
C ASP A 130 -42.36 -35.32 -20.91
N GLN A 131 -41.25 -34.60 -21.09
CA GLN A 131 -40.55 -34.48 -22.38
C GLN A 131 -39.65 -35.69 -22.69
N PHE A 132 -39.45 -36.57 -21.72
CA PHE A 132 -38.64 -37.78 -21.85
C PHE A 132 -39.53 -39.02 -21.83
N ASP A 133 -39.34 -39.91 -22.81
CA ASP A 133 -40.07 -41.17 -22.88
C ASP A 133 -39.62 -42.13 -21.75
N GLU A 134 -40.48 -43.07 -21.36
CA GLU A 134 -40.07 -44.12 -20.42
C GLU A 134 -38.95 -44.98 -21.02
N GLY A 135 -37.94 -45.30 -20.21
CA GLY A 135 -36.81 -46.11 -20.67
C GLY A 135 -35.89 -45.46 -21.72
N SER A 136 -35.94 -44.14 -21.92
CA SER A 136 -35.19 -43.45 -22.98
C SER A 136 -33.84 -42.88 -22.54
N VAL A 137 -33.62 -42.68 -21.24
CA VAL A 137 -32.41 -42.04 -20.69
C VAL A 137 -31.35 -43.07 -20.33
N ASP A 138 -30.19 -43.01 -20.98
CA ASP A 138 -29.09 -43.95 -20.73
C ASP A 138 -28.14 -43.46 -19.63
N LEU A 139 -27.90 -42.16 -19.56
CA LEU A 139 -27.01 -41.54 -18.59
C LEU A 139 -27.71 -40.41 -17.85
N LEU A 140 -27.85 -40.52 -16.53
CA LEU A 140 -28.41 -39.49 -15.68
C LEU A 140 -27.34 -38.95 -14.73
N LEU A 141 -27.04 -37.66 -14.82
CA LEU A 141 -26.10 -36.98 -13.93
C LEU A 141 -26.89 -36.17 -12.90
N LEU A 142 -26.76 -36.50 -11.61
CA LEU A 142 -27.49 -35.83 -10.54
C LEU A 142 -26.71 -34.61 -10.02
N HIS A 143 -27.28 -33.42 -10.14
CA HIS A 143 -26.68 -32.14 -9.72
C HIS A 143 -27.68 -31.28 -8.95
N VAL A 144 -28.38 -31.89 -7.99
CA VAL A 144 -29.42 -31.20 -7.23
C VAL A 144 -28.85 -30.74 -5.90
N GLU A 145 -28.85 -29.43 -5.66
CA GLU A 145 -28.63 -28.87 -4.34
C GLU A 145 -29.83 -29.22 -3.47
N ALA A 146 -29.59 -29.99 -2.41
CA ALA A 146 -30.65 -30.72 -1.73
C ALA A 146 -31.38 -29.85 -0.71
N ASP A 147 -32.64 -29.53 -0.96
CA ASP A 147 -33.62 -29.31 0.10
C ASP A 147 -34.22 -30.67 0.55
N ASP A 148 -34.36 -30.86 1.86
CA ASP A 148 -34.41 -32.15 2.58
C ASP A 148 -35.53 -33.15 2.15
N ASN A 149 -36.46 -32.78 1.26
CA ASN A 149 -37.63 -33.59 0.89
C ASN A 149 -37.86 -33.79 -0.62
N SER A 150 -37.03 -33.23 -1.51
CA SER A 150 -37.29 -33.27 -2.97
C SER A 150 -36.48 -34.33 -3.73
N VAL A 151 -35.31 -34.74 -3.23
CA VAL A 151 -34.36 -35.57 -3.99
C VAL A 151 -34.85 -37.01 -4.18
N ASP A 152 -35.35 -37.66 -3.12
CA ASP A 152 -35.88 -39.03 -3.22
C ASP A 152 -37.12 -39.07 -4.14
N TYR A 153 -38.02 -38.09 -3.99
CA TYR A 153 -39.20 -37.95 -4.85
C TYR A 153 -38.83 -37.69 -6.32
N LEU A 154 -37.81 -36.86 -6.56
CA LEU A 154 -37.30 -36.59 -7.89
C LEU A 154 -36.69 -37.86 -8.50
N LEU A 155 -35.84 -38.55 -7.74
CA LEU A 155 -35.19 -39.78 -8.17
C LEU A 155 -36.19 -40.86 -8.53
N ASP A 156 -37.19 -41.13 -7.69
CA ASP A 156 -38.20 -42.16 -7.96
C ASP A 156 -38.90 -41.96 -9.30
N ARG A 157 -39.19 -40.70 -9.67
CA ARG A 157 -39.79 -40.40 -10.97
C ARG A 157 -38.79 -40.53 -12.12
N TRP A 158 -37.57 -40.05 -11.96
CA TRP A 158 -36.55 -40.11 -13.01
C TRP A 158 -36.00 -41.52 -13.24
N LEU A 159 -36.03 -42.40 -12.22
CA LEU A 159 -35.66 -43.81 -12.36
C LEU A 159 -36.53 -44.52 -13.42
N SER A 160 -37.81 -44.16 -13.56
CA SER A 160 -38.70 -44.72 -14.60
C SER A 160 -38.31 -44.32 -16.03
N LYS A 161 -37.57 -43.22 -16.18
CA LYS A 161 -37.08 -42.73 -17.47
C LYS A 161 -35.78 -43.42 -17.91
N LEU A 162 -35.12 -44.15 -17.00
CA LEU A 162 -33.86 -44.82 -17.31
C LEU A 162 -34.05 -46.05 -18.18
N SER A 163 -33.19 -46.19 -19.19
CA SER A 163 -33.21 -47.30 -20.15
C SER A 163 -32.73 -48.62 -19.53
N THR A 164 -32.78 -49.69 -20.31
CA THR A 164 -32.19 -50.98 -19.91
C THR A 164 -30.67 -50.93 -19.72
N GLN A 165 -30.00 -49.86 -20.17
CA GLN A 165 -28.58 -49.59 -19.92
C GLN A 165 -28.37 -48.44 -18.93
N GLY A 166 -29.43 -47.93 -18.30
CA GLY A 166 -29.44 -46.73 -17.50
C GLY A 166 -28.41 -46.71 -16.36
N VAL A 167 -27.61 -45.64 -16.33
CA VAL A 167 -26.62 -45.36 -15.29
C VAL A 167 -26.92 -44.00 -14.66
N VAL A 168 -26.90 -43.96 -13.33
CA VAL A 168 -26.97 -42.71 -12.57
C VAL A 168 -25.60 -42.39 -11.97
N VAL A 169 -25.13 -41.17 -12.18
CA VAL A 169 -23.88 -40.66 -11.62
C VAL A 169 -24.20 -39.58 -10.59
N VAL A 170 -23.65 -39.75 -9.40
CA VAL A 170 -23.95 -38.92 -8.23
C VAL A 170 -22.63 -38.35 -7.69
N PRO A 171 -22.36 -37.05 -7.81
CA PRO A 171 -21.16 -36.42 -7.27
C PRO A 171 -21.32 -36.13 -5.78
N GLY A 172 -20.22 -35.90 -5.08
CA GLY A 172 -20.23 -35.47 -3.70
C GLY A 172 -20.69 -36.52 -2.69
N VAL A 173 -20.65 -37.82 -3.02
CA VAL A 173 -21.15 -38.89 -2.13
C VAL A 173 -20.35 -39.06 -0.84
N ALA A 174 -19.14 -38.52 -0.78
CA ALA A 174 -18.31 -38.45 0.43
C ALA A 174 -18.42 -37.10 1.17
N ARG A 175 -19.09 -36.08 0.60
CA ARG A 175 -19.31 -34.79 1.28
C ARG A 175 -20.28 -34.94 2.45
N ARG A 176 -19.98 -34.26 3.56
CA ARG A 176 -20.77 -34.30 4.82
C ARG A 176 -21.08 -32.90 5.36
N GLU A 177 -20.92 -31.88 4.54
CA GLU A 177 -21.16 -30.47 4.90
C GLU A 177 -22.66 -30.23 5.18
N PRO A 178 -23.00 -29.29 6.10
CA PRO A 178 -24.39 -28.91 6.36
C PRO A 178 -25.11 -28.47 5.07
N GLY A 179 -26.29 -29.03 4.78
CA GLY A 179 -27.06 -28.76 3.56
C GLY A 179 -26.77 -29.70 2.38
N CYS A 180 -25.64 -30.42 2.38
CA CYS A 180 -25.34 -31.41 1.34
C CYS A 180 -25.99 -32.77 1.67
N LEU A 181 -27.13 -33.09 1.06
CA LEU A 181 -27.87 -34.34 1.32
C LEU A 181 -27.76 -35.37 0.19
N VAL A 182 -26.97 -35.08 -0.84
CA VAL A 182 -26.76 -35.95 -2.01
C VAL A 182 -26.27 -37.36 -1.62
N PHE A 183 -25.52 -37.49 -0.52
CA PHE A 183 -25.09 -38.80 -0.01
C PHE A 183 -26.26 -39.68 0.46
N ARG A 184 -27.38 -39.10 0.92
CA ARG A 184 -28.56 -39.88 1.35
C ARG A 184 -29.22 -40.57 0.16
N ALA A 185 -29.44 -39.80 -0.90
CA ALA A 185 -29.94 -40.30 -2.18
C ALA A 185 -29.07 -41.44 -2.72
N PHE A 186 -27.75 -41.30 -2.63
CA PHE A 186 -26.84 -42.36 -3.04
C PHE A 186 -26.95 -43.62 -2.18
N GLU A 187 -27.02 -43.51 -0.84
CA GLU A 187 -27.17 -44.69 0.03
C GLU A 187 -28.51 -45.42 -0.21
N THR A 188 -29.59 -44.70 -0.50
CA THR A 188 -30.88 -45.31 -0.89
C THR A 188 -30.76 -46.12 -2.18
N LEU A 189 -30.13 -45.57 -3.22
CA LEU A 189 -29.96 -46.24 -4.52
C LEU A 189 -29.00 -47.43 -4.44
N LYS A 190 -27.90 -47.26 -3.68
CA LYS A 190 -26.87 -48.27 -3.45
C LYS A 190 -27.42 -49.54 -2.77
N ALA A 191 -28.46 -49.42 -1.96
CA ALA A 191 -29.12 -50.58 -1.35
C ALA A 191 -29.90 -51.43 -2.37
N ARG A 192 -30.27 -50.86 -3.53
CA ARG A 192 -31.16 -51.49 -4.52
C ARG A 192 -30.46 -51.93 -5.80
N TYR A 193 -29.36 -51.28 -6.17
CA TYR A 193 -28.73 -51.43 -7.48
C TYR A 193 -27.22 -51.63 -7.37
N PRO A 194 -26.58 -52.36 -8.31
CA PRO A 194 -25.13 -52.45 -8.39
C PRO A 194 -24.47 -51.07 -8.50
N HIS A 195 -23.37 -50.87 -7.80
CA HIS A 195 -22.75 -49.55 -7.66
C HIS A 195 -21.23 -49.58 -7.64
N PHE A 196 -20.61 -48.45 -7.98
CA PHE A 196 -19.18 -48.19 -7.80
C PHE A 196 -18.98 -46.81 -7.16
N VAL A 197 -17.93 -46.64 -6.36
CA VAL A 197 -17.65 -45.37 -5.68
C VAL A 197 -16.20 -44.96 -5.87
N PHE A 198 -15.97 -43.69 -6.17
CA PHE A 198 -14.70 -43.01 -6.00
C PHE A 198 -14.70 -42.18 -4.73
N HIS A 199 -13.57 -42.10 -4.05
CA HIS A 199 -13.44 -41.39 -2.76
C HIS A 199 -12.69 -40.05 -2.84
N HIS A 200 -12.03 -39.75 -3.98
CA HIS A 200 -11.34 -38.48 -4.21
C HIS A 200 -12.33 -37.35 -4.55
N ALA A 201 -11.91 -36.09 -4.44
CA ALA A 201 -12.69 -34.90 -4.84
C ALA A 201 -14.11 -34.80 -4.26
N GLY A 202 -14.33 -35.26 -3.03
CA GLY A 202 -15.67 -35.29 -2.41
C GLY A 202 -16.52 -36.50 -2.82
N GLY A 203 -15.97 -37.37 -3.67
CA GLY A 203 -16.47 -38.68 -4.04
C GLY A 203 -17.45 -38.67 -5.20
N LEU A 204 -17.45 -39.76 -5.98
CA LEU A 204 -18.36 -39.97 -7.10
C LEU A 204 -18.99 -41.36 -6.98
N GLY A 205 -20.31 -41.41 -6.89
CA GLY A 205 -21.09 -42.62 -6.90
C GLY A 205 -21.62 -42.93 -8.30
N ILE A 206 -21.55 -44.20 -8.69
CA ILE A 206 -22.12 -44.73 -9.93
C ILE A 206 -23.13 -45.78 -9.53
N ILE A 207 -24.35 -45.68 -10.05
CA ILE A 207 -25.44 -46.64 -9.84
C ILE A 207 -25.87 -47.18 -11.20
N ALA A 208 -25.85 -48.50 -11.36
CA ALA A 208 -26.36 -49.16 -12.55
C ALA A 208 -27.81 -49.62 -12.33
N VAL A 209 -28.76 -48.88 -12.91
CA VAL A 209 -30.20 -49.18 -12.81
C VAL A 209 -30.63 -50.18 -13.88
N GLY A 210 -30.05 -50.06 -15.07
CA GLY A 210 -30.29 -50.96 -16.19
C GLY A 210 -29.74 -52.38 -15.97
N ASN A 211 -30.45 -53.38 -16.48
CA ASN A 211 -30.04 -54.79 -16.41
C ASN A 211 -29.18 -55.25 -17.61
N ASN A 212 -29.07 -54.44 -18.67
CA ASN A 212 -28.33 -54.74 -19.90
C ASN A 212 -27.09 -53.86 -20.09
N LEU A 213 -26.21 -53.86 -19.10
CA LEU A 213 -25.00 -53.02 -19.13
C LEU A 213 -23.96 -53.52 -20.15
N PRO A 214 -23.23 -52.60 -20.80
CA PRO A 214 -22.09 -52.94 -21.67
C PRO A 214 -20.97 -53.71 -20.92
N PRO A 215 -20.18 -54.54 -21.62
CA PRO A 215 -19.14 -55.37 -20.99
C PRO A 215 -18.12 -54.59 -20.15
N LEU A 216 -17.68 -53.41 -20.60
CA LEU A 216 -16.73 -52.58 -19.86
C LEU A 216 -17.28 -52.12 -18.51
N LEU A 217 -18.56 -51.76 -18.45
CA LEU A 217 -19.21 -51.34 -17.23
C LEU A 217 -19.51 -52.53 -16.30
N LYS A 218 -19.87 -53.69 -16.88
CA LYS A 218 -19.96 -54.95 -16.13
C LYS A 218 -18.61 -55.32 -15.49
N ASN A 219 -17.50 -55.11 -16.20
CA ASN A 219 -16.16 -55.35 -15.66
C ASN A 219 -15.80 -54.38 -14.53
N LEU A 220 -16.17 -53.10 -14.64
CA LEU A 220 -15.99 -52.12 -13.57
C LEU A 220 -16.76 -52.53 -12.31
N LEU A 221 -18.02 -52.94 -12.46
CA LEU A 221 -18.84 -53.42 -11.35
C LEU A 221 -18.37 -54.80 -10.85
N GLY A 222 -17.82 -55.65 -11.71
CA GLY A 222 -17.21 -56.94 -11.36
C GLY A 222 -15.86 -56.81 -10.65
N ALA A 223 -15.14 -55.69 -10.81
CA ALA A 223 -13.93 -55.39 -10.05
C ALA A 223 -14.17 -55.38 -8.53
N LEU A 224 -15.43 -55.30 -8.09
CA LEU A 224 -15.88 -55.51 -6.71
C LEU A 224 -15.59 -56.92 -6.15
N GLU A 225 -15.19 -57.90 -6.96
CA GLU A 225 -14.79 -59.23 -6.50
C GLU A 225 -13.49 -59.22 -5.66
N SER A 226 -12.70 -58.13 -5.71
CA SER A 226 -11.51 -57.96 -4.87
C SER A 226 -11.27 -56.50 -4.50
N ALA A 227 -11.15 -56.23 -3.19
CA ALA A 227 -10.81 -54.91 -2.66
C ALA A 227 -9.54 -54.30 -3.29
N ALA A 228 -8.57 -55.13 -3.69
CA ALA A 228 -7.35 -54.68 -4.34
C ALA A 228 -7.61 -54.12 -5.75
N SER A 229 -8.49 -54.75 -6.53
CA SER A 229 -8.80 -54.30 -7.90
C SER A 229 -9.59 -52.98 -7.88
N THR A 230 -10.56 -52.85 -6.96
CA THR A 230 -11.31 -51.62 -6.74
C THR A 230 -10.39 -50.44 -6.42
N GLN A 231 -9.43 -50.63 -5.50
CA GLN A 231 -8.51 -49.57 -5.10
C GLN A 231 -7.66 -49.07 -6.27
N VAL A 232 -7.13 -49.97 -7.11
CA VAL A 232 -6.28 -49.53 -8.22
C VAL A 232 -7.07 -48.71 -9.25
N VAL A 233 -8.32 -49.10 -9.55
CA VAL A 233 -9.19 -48.30 -10.44
C VAL A 233 -9.44 -46.92 -9.84
N GLN A 234 -9.74 -46.85 -8.53
CA GLN A 234 -9.93 -45.58 -7.83
C GLN A 234 -8.69 -44.68 -7.89
N ASP A 235 -7.50 -45.25 -7.66
CA ASP A 235 -6.24 -44.51 -7.65
C ASP A 235 -5.87 -43.99 -9.05
N VAL A 236 -6.10 -44.78 -10.10
CA VAL A 236 -5.83 -44.37 -11.49
C VAL A 236 -6.68 -43.16 -11.86
N PHE A 237 -8.00 -43.22 -11.64
CA PHE A 237 -8.87 -42.10 -11.96
C PHE A 237 -8.63 -40.89 -11.04
N ALA A 238 -8.26 -41.09 -9.77
CA ALA A 238 -7.87 -39.99 -8.88
C ALA A 238 -6.63 -39.26 -9.40
N ARG A 239 -5.59 -39.98 -9.83
CA ARG A 239 -4.36 -39.39 -10.38
C ARG A 239 -4.62 -38.64 -11.70
N LEU A 240 -5.41 -39.23 -12.59
CA LEU A 240 -5.80 -38.57 -13.84
C LEU A 240 -6.66 -37.32 -13.58
N GLY A 241 -7.58 -37.43 -12.62
CA GLY A 241 -8.42 -36.33 -12.16
C GLY A 241 -7.64 -35.16 -11.63
N ARG A 242 -6.67 -35.44 -10.77
CA ARG A 242 -5.77 -34.45 -10.19
C ARG A 242 -5.04 -33.61 -11.26
N SER A 243 -4.65 -34.23 -12.37
CA SER A 243 -4.05 -33.52 -13.50
C SER A 243 -4.98 -32.44 -14.11
N CYS A 244 -6.30 -32.64 -14.08
CA CYS A 244 -7.26 -31.65 -14.55
C CYS A 244 -7.30 -30.43 -13.61
N GLN A 245 -7.31 -30.65 -12.30
CA GLN A 245 -7.23 -29.59 -11.29
C GLN A 245 -5.90 -28.83 -11.38
N ASP A 246 -4.78 -29.53 -11.48
CA ASP A 246 -3.45 -28.89 -11.54
C ASP A 246 -3.31 -28.00 -12.79
N LYS A 247 -3.88 -28.41 -13.93
CA LYS A 247 -3.91 -27.59 -15.15
C LYS A 247 -4.77 -26.34 -15.01
N LEU A 248 -5.92 -26.43 -14.33
CA LEU A 248 -6.77 -25.25 -14.06
C LEU A 248 -6.00 -24.26 -13.18
N THR A 249 -5.38 -24.74 -12.10
CA THR A 249 -4.59 -23.91 -11.19
C THR A 249 -3.38 -23.29 -11.88
N ALA A 250 -2.65 -24.06 -12.70
CA ALA A 250 -1.52 -23.54 -13.48
C ALA A 250 -1.94 -22.43 -14.46
N GLY A 251 -3.08 -22.59 -15.14
CA GLY A 251 -3.62 -21.56 -16.04
C GLY A 251 -4.00 -20.27 -15.29
N GLN A 252 -4.66 -20.39 -14.13
CA GLN A 252 -5.00 -19.26 -13.28
C GLN A 252 -3.75 -18.53 -12.78
N GLN A 253 -2.73 -19.28 -12.34
CA GLN A 253 -1.45 -18.72 -11.90
C GLN A 253 -0.71 -18.00 -13.03
N GLN A 254 -0.69 -18.58 -14.24
CA GLN A 254 -0.07 -17.95 -15.39
C GLN A 254 -0.76 -16.62 -15.78
N GLN A 255 -2.10 -16.59 -15.72
CA GLN A 255 -2.87 -15.38 -16.00
C GLN A 255 -2.64 -14.30 -14.93
N LEU A 256 -2.56 -14.70 -13.66
CA LEU A 256 -2.23 -13.81 -12.56
C LEU A 256 -0.81 -13.24 -12.72
N ALA A 257 0.17 -14.08 -13.06
CA ALA A 257 1.54 -13.67 -13.31
C ALA A 257 1.62 -12.62 -14.43
N LYS A 258 0.98 -12.86 -15.58
CA LYS A 258 0.90 -11.88 -16.68
C LYS A 258 0.28 -10.55 -16.25
N THR A 259 -0.77 -10.60 -15.44
CA THR A 259 -1.45 -9.40 -14.92
C THR A 259 -0.53 -8.61 -13.98
N LEU A 260 0.22 -9.31 -13.13
CA LEU A 260 1.19 -8.70 -12.23
C LEU A 260 2.38 -8.11 -13.00
N GLU A 261 2.92 -8.81 -13.99
CA GLU A 261 3.99 -8.32 -14.87
C GLU A 261 3.57 -7.03 -15.59
N ALA A 262 2.34 -6.98 -16.12
CA ALA A 262 1.81 -5.77 -16.75
C ALA A 262 1.71 -4.60 -15.76
N ARG A 263 1.25 -4.85 -14.52
CA ARG A 263 1.20 -3.82 -13.48
C ARG A 263 2.58 -3.34 -13.04
N VAL A 264 3.55 -4.25 -12.93
CA VAL A 264 4.94 -3.88 -12.59
C VAL A 264 5.51 -3.00 -13.71
N SER A 265 5.34 -3.39 -14.97
CA SER A 265 5.79 -2.60 -16.12
C SER A 265 5.16 -1.20 -16.14
N GLU A 266 3.87 -1.09 -15.87
CA GLU A 266 3.17 0.19 -15.77
C GLU A 266 3.73 1.08 -14.64
N GLN A 267 3.95 0.51 -13.46
CA GLN A 267 4.50 1.23 -12.31
C GLN A 267 5.96 1.65 -12.54
N SER A 268 6.77 0.79 -13.16
CA SER A 268 8.14 1.13 -13.56
C SER A 268 8.18 2.29 -14.56
N GLY A 269 7.24 2.34 -15.52
CA GLY A 269 7.10 3.48 -16.43
C GLY A 269 6.81 4.78 -15.70
N LYS A 270 5.83 4.78 -14.78
CA LYS A 270 5.50 5.97 -13.96
C LYS A 270 6.67 6.44 -13.10
N LEU A 271 7.47 5.50 -12.57
CA LEU A 271 8.64 5.84 -11.77
C LEU A 271 9.73 6.51 -12.62
N LEU A 272 9.96 6.01 -13.84
CA LEU A 272 10.91 6.61 -14.79
C LEU A 272 10.48 8.04 -15.17
N ASP A 273 9.19 8.26 -15.45
CA ASP A 273 8.67 9.59 -15.77
C ASP A 273 8.83 10.56 -14.59
N ALA A 274 8.57 10.10 -13.36
CA ALA A 274 8.78 10.90 -12.15
C ALA A 274 10.25 11.24 -11.92
N GLU A 275 11.18 10.30 -12.18
CA GLU A 275 12.62 10.53 -12.07
C GLU A 275 13.11 11.57 -13.09
N GLN A 276 12.59 11.52 -14.33
CA GLN A 276 12.90 12.54 -15.34
C GLN A 276 12.39 13.93 -14.94
N GLN A 277 11.17 14.04 -14.39
CA GLN A 277 10.63 15.30 -13.90
C GLN A 277 11.47 15.87 -12.75
N LEU A 278 11.91 15.01 -11.82
CA LEU A 278 12.76 15.42 -10.69
C LEU A 278 14.10 15.97 -11.17
N ASN A 279 14.72 15.33 -12.17
CA ASN A 279 15.97 15.80 -12.77
C ASN A 279 15.78 17.15 -13.48
N GLN A 280 14.69 17.35 -14.23
CA GLN A 280 14.39 18.64 -14.87
C GLN A 280 14.20 19.76 -13.84
N GLN A 281 13.51 19.50 -12.72
CA GLN A 281 13.35 20.47 -11.65
C GLN A 281 14.68 20.78 -10.95
N ALA A 282 15.55 19.79 -10.75
CA ALA A 282 16.88 19.99 -10.19
C ALA A 282 17.74 20.90 -11.08
N GLU A 283 17.67 20.73 -12.40
CA GLU A 283 18.35 21.62 -13.36
C GLU A 283 17.79 23.06 -13.29
N GLN A 284 16.47 23.23 -13.21
CA GLN A 284 15.84 24.54 -13.05
C GLN A 284 16.28 25.24 -11.75
N LEU A 285 16.33 24.51 -10.63
CA LEU A 285 16.83 25.04 -9.35
C LEU A 285 18.29 25.48 -9.45
N GLN A 286 19.13 24.72 -10.15
CA GLN A 286 20.51 25.10 -10.36
C GLN A 286 20.63 26.38 -11.20
N GLN A 287 19.79 26.54 -12.23
CA GLN A 287 19.73 27.77 -13.03
C GLN A 287 19.30 28.97 -12.18
N VAL A 288 18.20 28.87 -11.44
CA VAL A 288 17.70 29.93 -10.56
C VAL A 288 18.74 30.28 -9.49
N GLY A 289 19.39 29.27 -8.89
CA GLY A 289 20.48 29.49 -7.94
C GLY A 289 21.65 30.27 -8.55
N SER A 290 22.03 29.96 -9.80
CA SER A 290 23.08 30.69 -10.51
C SER A 290 22.70 32.14 -10.84
N GLU A 291 21.43 32.40 -11.17
CA GLU A 291 20.92 33.75 -11.41
C GLU A 291 20.87 34.57 -10.12
N ARG A 292 20.45 33.94 -9.02
CA ARG A 292 20.45 34.56 -7.68
C ARG A 292 21.85 35.00 -7.28
N GLU A 293 22.87 34.14 -7.45
CA GLU A 293 24.27 34.51 -7.16
C GLU A 293 24.76 35.66 -8.04
N LYS A 294 24.42 35.67 -9.34
CA LYS A 294 24.75 36.80 -10.23
C LYS A 294 24.09 38.11 -9.79
N LEU A 295 22.81 38.06 -9.39
CA LEU A 295 22.07 39.21 -8.90
C LEU A 295 22.65 39.73 -7.58
N LYS A 296 22.99 38.83 -6.66
CA LYS A 296 23.63 39.16 -5.39
C LYS A 296 24.98 39.85 -5.60
N ALA A 297 25.85 39.29 -6.45
CA ALA A 297 27.13 39.90 -6.78
C ALA A 297 26.97 41.30 -7.42
N ARG A 298 25.96 41.48 -8.29
CA ARG A 298 25.64 42.82 -8.85
C ARG A 298 25.16 43.80 -7.79
N LEU A 299 24.35 43.34 -6.83
CA LEU A 299 23.86 44.16 -5.72
C LEU A 299 25.03 44.62 -4.84
N GLU A 300 25.90 43.71 -4.42
CA GLU A 300 27.09 44.01 -3.62
C GLU A 300 28.02 45.01 -4.34
N GLN A 301 28.20 44.86 -5.66
CA GLN A 301 28.97 45.80 -6.46
C GLN A 301 28.35 47.20 -6.48
N GLN A 302 27.02 47.30 -6.60
CA GLN A 302 26.32 48.58 -6.58
C GLN A 302 26.39 49.23 -5.20
N GLU A 303 26.16 48.48 -4.13
CA GLU A 303 26.28 48.97 -2.75
C GLU A 303 27.68 49.52 -2.44
N SER A 304 28.74 48.81 -2.87
CA SER A 304 30.11 49.28 -2.75
C SER A 304 30.34 50.61 -3.50
N ARG A 305 29.81 50.73 -4.72
CA ARG A 305 29.87 51.98 -5.51
C ARG A 305 29.13 53.11 -4.83
N PHE A 306 27.96 52.86 -4.24
CA PHE A 306 27.22 53.87 -3.47
C PHE A 306 27.98 54.33 -2.24
N ALA A 307 28.60 53.41 -1.52
CA ALA A 307 29.43 53.75 -0.36
C ALA A 307 30.59 54.68 -0.76
N GLN A 308 31.25 54.40 -1.88
CA GLN A 308 32.31 55.26 -2.42
C GLN A 308 31.80 56.65 -2.83
N GLU A 309 30.66 56.74 -3.53
CA GLU A 309 30.10 58.03 -3.93
C GLU A 309 29.64 58.85 -2.73
N ARG A 310 29.03 58.23 -1.71
CA ARG A 310 28.69 58.89 -0.44
C ARG A 310 29.93 59.42 0.27
N GLY A 311 31.02 58.64 0.31
CA GLY A 311 32.30 59.09 0.87
C GLY A 311 32.84 60.33 0.15
N ARG A 312 32.87 60.31 -1.19
CA ARG A 312 33.29 61.48 -1.99
C ARG A 312 32.41 62.69 -1.78
N LEU A 313 31.09 62.50 -1.68
CA LEU A 313 30.16 63.60 -1.44
C LEU A 313 30.37 64.21 -0.05
N ALA A 314 30.59 63.37 0.97
CA ALA A 314 30.86 63.83 2.33
C ALA A 314 32.17 64.62 2.43
N GLU A 315 33.25 64.16 1.79
CA GLU A 315 34.51 64.92 1.70
C GLU A 315 34.30 66.28 1.03
N ARG A 316 33.54 66.31 -0.07
CA ARG A 316 33.23 67.54 -0.80
C ARG A 316 32.43 68.54 0.04
N VAL A 317 31.43 68.06 0.78
CA VAL A 317 30.63 68.89 1.70
C VAL A 317 31.54 69.48 2.77
N SER A 318 32.39 68.67 3.40
CA SER A 318 33.36 69.15 4.39
C SER A 318 34.28 70.23 3.84
N SER A 319 34.84 70.04 2.63
CA SER A 319 35.69 71.06 1.99
C SER A 319 34.93 72.36 1.68
N LEU A 320 33.65 72.27 1.30
CA LEU A 320 32.82 73.45 1.05
C LEU A 320 32.46 74.18 2.34
N GLU A 321 32.21 73.46 3.44
CA GLU A 321 31.98 74.05 4.76
C GLU A 321 33.22 74.80 5.26
N GLU A 322 34.41 74.18 5.16
CA GLU A 322 35.68 74.82 5.50
C GLU A 322 35.94 76.08 4.66
N PHE A 323 35.73 76.00 3.35
CA PHE A 323 35.89 77.15 2.46
C PHE A 323 34.90 78.27 2.80
N ASN A 324 33.64 77.93 3.10
CA ASN A 324 32.61 78.91 3.47
C ASN A 324 32.94 79.61 4.80
N ASP A 325 33.48 78.87 5.78
CA ASP A 325 33.91 79.47 7.05
C ASP A 325 35.13 80.39 6.88
N GLU A 326 36.06 80.04 5.99
CA GLU A 326 37.17 80.95 5.67
C GLU A 326 36.70 82.21 4.95
N LEU A 327 35.75 82.06 4.01
CA LEU A 327 35.15 83.19 3.30
C LEU A 327 34.41 84.14 4.25
N LYS A 328 33.69 83.60 5.25
CA LYS A 328 33.05 84.40 6.30
C LYS A 328 34.06 85.17 7.15
N LYS A 329 35.18 84.54 7.55
CA LYS A 329 36.24 85.21 8.31
C LYS A 329 36.84 86.35 7.49
N GLU A 330 37.08 86.14 6.20
CA GLU A 330 37.63 87.17 5.33
C GLU A 330 36.66 88.34 5.13
N LEU A 331 35.37 88.07 4.94
CA LEU A 331 34.32 89.10 4.93
C LEU A 331 34.28 89.90 6.24
N MET A 332 34.43 89.24 7.40
CA MET A 332 34.53 89.94 8.69
C MET A 332 35.77 90.82 8.77
N ARG A 333 36.94 90.34 8.34
CA ARG A 333 38.18 91.14 8.32
C ARG A 333 38.03 92.39 7.44
N GLN A 334 37.48 92.23 6.23
CA GLN A 334 37.26 93.35 5.33
C GLN A 334 36.26 94.36 5.90
N ARG A 335 35.19 93.88 6.55
CA ARG A 335 34.23 94.76 7.24
C ARG A 335 34.88 95.53 8.38
N ASP A 336 35.62 94.86 9.25
CA ASP A 336 36.32 95.50 10.37
C ASP A 336 37.34 96.54 9.88
N GLN A 337 38.02 96.26 8.76
CA GLN A 337 38.95 97.19 8.14
C GLN A 337 38.23 98.40 7.54
N GLY A 338 37.08 98.20 6.88
CA GLY A 338 36.23 99.27 6.38
C GLY A 338 35.68 100.16 7.50
N ASP A 339 35.22 99.57 8.60
CA ASP A 339 34.72 100.30 9.77
C ASP A 339 35.85 101.13 10.42
N ARG A 340 37.07 100.61 10.51
CA ARG A 340 38.25 101.37 10.99
C ARG A 340 38.58 102.55 10.09
N GLN A 341 38.62 102.35 8.78
CA GLN A 341 38.89 103.43 7.82
C GLN A 341 37.81 104.50 7.88
N ALA A 342 36.53 104.14 8.06
CA ALA A 342 35.44 105.09 8.22
C ALA A 342 35.59 105.94 9.49
N VAL A 343 36.02 105.35 10.61
CA VAL A 343 36.30 106.07 11.86
C VAL A 343 37.47 107.05 11.67
N GLU A 344 38.59 106.60 11.12
CA GLU A 344 39.75 107.47 10.86
C GLU A 344 39.41 108.64 9.93
N THR A 345 38.63 108.38 8.89
CA THR A 345 38.17 109.43 7.95
C THR A 345 37.26 110.45 8.65
N ARG A 346 36.39 109.99 9.54
CA ARG A 346 35.50 110.85 10.33
C ARG A 346 36.29 111.73 11.29
N GLU A 347 37.24 111.18 12.03
CA GLU A 347 38.10 111.94 12.94
C GLU A 347 38.92 113.01 12.21
N GLN A 348 39.44 112.70 11.02
CA GLN A 348 40.12 113.68 10.17
C GLN A 348 39.17 114.80 9.71
N SER A 349 37.95 114.47 9.30
CA SER A 349 36.97 115.47 8.87
C SER A 349 36.55 116.41 10.00
N GLU A 350 36.44 115.91 11.23
CA GLU A 350 36.10 116.71 12.42
C GLU A 350 37.26 117.66 12.81
N ARG A 351 38.52 117.22 12.65
CA ARG A 351 39.70 118.09 12.83
C ARG A 351 39.74 119.24 11.82
N TYR A 352 39.53 118.95 10.54
CA TYR A 352 39.50 119.99 9.51
C TYR A 352 38.33 120.98 9.69
N ALA A 353 37.17 120.50 10.17
CA ALA A 353 36.05 121.37 10.49
C ALA A 353 36.33 122.29 11.69
N ALA A 354 37.14 121.85 12.67
CA ALA A 354 37.56 122.69 13.79
C ALA A 354 38.53 123.80 13.33
N GLU A 355 39.56 123.46 12.55
CA GLU A 355 40.50 124.44 11.99
C GLU A 355 39.79 125.50 11.13
N SER A 356 38.81 125.09 10.31
CA SER A 356 38.04 126.02 9.48
C SER A 356 37.21 127.01 10.30
N ARG A 357 36.72 126.63 11.49
CA ARG A 357 36.02 127.56 12.40
C ARG A 357 36.98 128.58 13.02
N ASP A 358 38.19 128.16 13.38
CA ASP A 358 39.20 129.06 13.93
C ASP A 358 39.64 130.09 12.88
N TYR A 359 39.79 129.69 11.62
CA TYR A 359 40.05 130.62 10.51
C TYR A 359 38.90 131.60 10.27
N ALA A 360 37.64 131.14 10.33
CA ALA A 360 36.47 132.03 10.17
C ALA A 360 36.36 133.06 11.31
N GLN A 361 36.72 132.68 12.54
CA GLN A 361 36.75 133.57 13.70
C GLN A 361 37.82 134.66 13.53
N ALA A 362 39.01 134.30 13.03
CA ALA A 362 40.11 135.24 12.76
C ALA A 362 39.80 136.23 11.63
N LEU A 363 39.06 135.79 10.60
CA LEU A 363 38.63 136.66 9.50
C LEU A 363 37.66 137.76 9.98
N LYS A 364 36.74 137.39 10.88
CA LYS A 364 35.73 138.30 11.45
C LYS A 364 36.35 139.41 12.31
N THR A 365 37.39 139.12 13.08
CA THR A 365 38.16 140.13 13.83
C THR A 365 38.97 141.05 12.91
N SER A 366 39.45 140.54 11.77
CA SER A 366 40.13 141.36 10.75
C SER A 366 39.16 142.29 10.01
N GLU A 367 37.92 141.89 9.75
CA GLU A 367 36.91 142.77 9.15
C GLU A 367 36.47 143.91 10.10
N GLN A 368 36.36 143.64 11.39
CA GLN A 368 36.02 144.67 12.39
C GLN A 368 37.09 145.75 12.51
N SER A 369 38.37 145.38 12.40
CA SER A 369 39.50 146.32 12.42
C SER A 369 39.60 147.13 11.11
N LEU A 370 39.20 146.55 9.97
CA LEU A 370 39.13 147.25 8.69
C LEU A 370 38.03 148.34 8.68
N ASN A 371 36.85 148.05 9.25
CA ASN A 371 35.77 149.04 9.37
C ASN A 371 36.13 150.22 10.29
N GLN A 372 36.93 150.00 11.33
CA GLN A 372 37.43 151.09 12.19
C GLN A 372 38.41 152.00 11.45
N ALA A 373 39.27 151.44 10.59
CA ALA A 373 40.20 152.21 9.78
C ALA A 373 39.50 153.07 8.71
N GLN A 374 38.38 152.59 8.14
CA GLN A 374 37.59 153.34 7.15
C GLN A 374 36.87 154.57 7.74
N GLN A 375 36.32 154.47 8.96
CA GLN A 375 35.69 155.61 9.64
C GLN A 375 36.69 156.73 9.99
N GLN A 376 37.97 156.40 10.14
CA GLN A 376 39.04 157.36 10.42
C GLN A 376 39.54 158.08 9.15
N LEU A 377 39.32 157.49 7.97
CA LEU A 377 39.64 158.09 6.68
C LEU A 377 38.61 159.17 6.28
N GLU A 378 37.32 158.91 6.51
CA GLU A 378 36.22 159.87 6.22
C GLU A 378 36.27 161.14 7.08
N ALA A 379 36.85 161.06 8.29
CA ALA A 379 37.08 162.22 9.14
C ALA A 379 38.18 163.16 8.60
N ASN A 380 39.25 162.59 8.01
CA ASN A 380 40.38 163.35 7.49
C ASN A 380 40.10 164.02 6.13
N GLU A 381 39.19 163.49 5.32
CA GLU A 381 38.79 164.09 4.04
C GLU A 381 37.93 165.35 4.22
N LYS A 382 37.26 165.50 5.38
CA LYS A 382 36.38 166.64 5.68
C LYS A 382 37.15 167.90 6.07
N ASP A 383 38.35 167.75 6.63
CA ASP A 383 39.24 168.88 7.00
C ASP A 383 40.08 169.39 5.81
N LEU A 384 40.26 168.58 4.76
CA LEU A 384 41.04 168.90 3.57
C LEU A 384 40.27 169.76 2.54
N LEU A 385 38.95 169.86 2.66
CA LEU A 385 38.06 170.63 1.77
C LEU A 385 37.87 172.10 2.21
N ALA A 386 38.17 172.44 3.47
CA ALA A 386 38.10 173.82 3.98
C ALA A 386 39.38 174.64 3.74
N ALA A 387 40.50 173.99 3.44
CA ALA A 387 41.81 174.63 3.26
C ALA A 387 42.21 174.90 1.79
N ARG A 388 41.33 174.59 0.81
CA ARG A 388 41.62 174.66 -0.63
C ARG A 388 40.98 175.84 -1.38
N GLU A 389 40.23 176.71 -0.71
CA GLU A 389 39.58 177.88 -1.35
C GLU A 389 40.34 179.22 -1.16
N GLU A 390 41.45 179.27 -0.44
CA GLU A 390 42.14 180.55 -0.13
C GLU A 390 43.52 180.76 -0.81
N ASN A 391 43.98 179.86 -1.70
CA ASN A 391 45.35 179.97 -2.27
C ASN A 391 45.43 179.73 -3.79
N ALA A 392 44.61 180.46 -4.55
CA ALA A 392 44.65 180.49 -6.01
C ALA A 392 45.19 181.80 -6.62
N GLU A 393 45.80 182.71 -5.86
CA GLU A 393 46.41 183.92 -6.41
C GLU A 393 47.69 184.29 -5.66
N LEU A 394 48.83 183.85 -6.21
CA LEU A 394 50.20 184.39 -6.09
C LEU A 394 51.16 183.26 -6.50
N ILE A 395 51.14 182.77 -7.73
CA ILE A 395 51.80 183.42 -8.88
C ILE A 395 52.80 184.50 -8.45
N SER A 396 54.04 184.26 -8.88
CA SER A 396 55.17 185.20 -8.96
C SER A 396 56.08 185.26 -7.72
N LYS A 397 57.26 184.64 -7.91
CA LYS A 397 58.54 184.70 -7.14
C LYS A 397 58.62 183.61 -6.08
N LEU A 398 59.46 182.58 -6.17
CA LEU A 398 60.86 182.51 -6.59
C LEU A 398 61.14 181.02 -6.89
N GLU A 399 61.56 180.61 -8.07
CA GLU A 399 62.97 180.66 -8.49
C GLU A 399 63.98 180.46 -7.34
N LYS A 400 64.27 179.21 -7.00
CA LYS A 400 65.64 178.64 -6.92
C LYS A 400 65.66 177.26 -6.26
N THR A 401 65.98 176.27 -7.09
CA THR A 401 66.86 175.10 -6.87
C THR A 401 67.18 174.57 -5.46
N GLU A 402 67.22 173.24 -5.44
CA GLU A 402 68.06 172.32 -4.64
C GLU A 402 67.64 172.05 -3.21
N HIS A 403 67.05 170.87 -2.95
CA HIS A 403 67.74 169.57 -2.88
C HIS A 403 68.67 169.45 -1.68
N SER A 404 68.06 169.07 -0.58
CA SER A 404 68.57 168.02 0.30
C SER A 404 67.34 167.39 0.95
N LEU A 405 67.25 166.11 1.24
CA LEU A 405 67.94 164.89 0.87
C LEU A 405 67.15 163.82 1.63
N SER A 406 66.98 162.63 1.06
CA SER A 406 66.92 161.38 1.84
C SER A 406 65.89 161.29 2.97
N GLU A 407 64.72 160.74 2.66
CA GLU A 407 64.16 159.66 3.49
C GLU A 407 62.98 158.97 2.78
N ALA A 408 63.20 157.70 2.47
CA ALA A 408 62.23 156.59 2.43
C ALA A 408 62.41 155.69 1.20
N HIS A 409 63.66 155.29 0.97
CA HIS A 409 64.04 154.09 0.23
C HIS A 409 63.68 152.80 1.01
N LYS A 410 62.45 152.70 1.56
CA LYS A 410 62.07 151.61 2.48
C LYS A 410 60.69 150.98 2.29
N GLN A 411 59.95 151.33 1.23
CA GLN A 411 58.59 150.81 1.02
C GLN A 411 58.35 150.04 -0.29
N ASN A 412 59.33 149.93 -1.20
CA ASN A 412 59.14 149.25 -2.48
C ASN A 412 59.84 147.89 -2.62
N GLN A 413 60.31 147.30 -1.50
CA GLN A 413 60.92 145.95 -1.49
C GLN A 413 60.08 144.90 -0.74
N ASP A 414 59.07 145.31 0.04
CA ASP A 414 58.20 144.39 0.81
C ASP A 414 57.00 143.84 0.00
N LEU A 415 56.64 144.46 -1.13
CA LEU A 415 55.52 144.00 -1.97
C LEU A 415 55.93 142.90 -2.99
N GLU A 416 57.21 142.81 -3.35
CA GLU A 416 57.71 141.76 -4.26
C GLU A 416 57.91 140.41 -3.53
N ASN A 417 58.32 140.43 -2.26
CA ASN A 417 58.52 139.23 -1.43
C ASN A 417 57.19 138.55 -1.03
N LYS A 418 56.10 139.33 -0.88
CA LYS A 418 54.77 138.81 -0.54
C LYS A 418 54.07 138.11 -1.70
N LYS A 419 54.42 138.49 -2.94
CA LYS A 419 53.93 137.85 -4.18
C LYS A 419 54.56 136.48 -4.41
N GLN A 420 55.85 136.30 -4.08
CA GLN A 420 56.53 135.00 -4.22
C GLN A 420 56.04 133.96 -3.20
N ALA A 421 55.72 134.36 -1.96
CA ALA A 421 55.24 133.44 -0.91
C ALA A 421 53.86 132.82 -1.22
N LEU A 422 52.92 133.59 -1.78
CA LEU A 422 51.58 133.11 -2.14
C LEU A 422 51.56 132.18 -3.37
N THR A 423 52.54 132.29 -4.28
CA THR A 423 52.71 131.33 -5.39
C THR A 423 53.24 129.97 -4.93
N THR A 424 54.07 129.92 -3.88
CA THR A 424 54.62 128.66 -3.36
C THR A 424 53.55 127.83 -2.63
N GLU A 425 52.69 128.48 -1.85
CA GLU A 425 51.58 127.85 -1.14
C GLU A 425 50.49 127.32 -2.10
N ALA A 426 50.26 128.01 -3.22
CA ALA A 426 49.37 127.55 -4.30
C ALA A 426 49.94 126.34 -5.07
N THR A 427 51.26 126.19 -5.17
CA THR A 427 51.90 125.02 -5.79
C THR A 427 51.93 123.79 -4.87
N GLU A 428 52.10 123.98 -3.56
CA GLU A 428 52.08 122.89 -2.58
C GLU A 428 50.67 122.31 -2.41
N THR A 429 49.64 123.15 -2.39
CA THR A 429 48.24 122.71 -2.37
C THR A 429 47.84 121.95 -3.63
N LYS A 430 48.36 122.35 -4.81
CA LYS A 430 48.15 121.62 -6.07
C LYS A 430 48.82 120.24 -6.08
N GLN A 431 50.06 120.13 -5.60
CA GLN A 431 50.76 118.83 -5.48
C GLN A 431 50.07 117.88 -4.49
N MET A 432 49.54 118.41 -3.38
CA MET A 432 48.79 117.61 -2.42
C MET A 432 47.48 117.08 -3.03
N LEU A 433 46.79 117.89 -3.83
CA LEU A 433 45.58 117.48 -4.55
C LEU A 433 45.86 116.39 -5.59
N GLU A 434 46.94 116.53 -6.37
CA GLU A 434 47.36 115.54 -7.38
C GLU A 434 47.74 114.19 -6.73
N THR A 435 48.35 114.23 -5.54
CA THR A 435 48.69 113.02 -4.77
C THR A 435 47.43 112.30 -4.27
N ARG A 436 46.45 113.05 -3.74
CA ARG A 436 45.14 112.52 -3.32
C ARG A 436 44.33 111.93 -4.47
N PHE A 437 44.36 112.54 -5.66
CA PHE A 437 43.72 111.97 -6.85
C PHE A 437 44.39 110.66 -7.31
N SER A 438 45.71 110.55 -7.17
CA SER A 438 46.45 109.31 -7.44
C SER A 438 46.08 108.18 -6.47
N GLU A 439 45.90 108.48 -5.18
CA GLU A 439 45.42 107.51 -4.19
C GLU A 439 43.97 107.06 -4.46
N LEU A 440 43.07 108.00 -4.79
CA LEU A 440 41.69 107.68 -5.18
C LEU A 440 41.63 106.80 -6.43
N ALA A 441 42.49 107.06 -7.43
CA ALA A 441 42.58 106.21 -8.63
C ALA A 441 43.07 104.78 -8.28
N LYS A 442 44.05 104.64 -7.38
CA LYS A 442 44.51 103.33 -6.90
C LYS A 442 43.42 102.57 -6.16
N LEU A 443 42.71 103.23 -5.24
CA LEU A 443 41.60 102.63 -4.50
C LEU A 443 40.45 102.21 -5.41
N THR A 444 40.12 103.03 -6.42
CA THR A 444 39.09 102.69 -7.41
C THR A 444 39.50 101.44 -8.20
N SER A 445 40.76 101.33 -8.63
CA SER A 445 41.24 100.14 -9.35
C SER A 445 41.25 98.87 -8.48
N LEU A 446 41.56 98.99 -7.19
CA LEU A 446 41.50 97.87 -6.24
C LEU A 446 40.06 97.42 -5.99
N LEU A 447 39.12 98.37 -5.95
CA LEU A 447 37.69 98.07 -5.77
C LEU A 447 37.12 97.36 -7.00
N GLU A 448 37.47 97.81 -8.21
CA GLU A 448 37.12 97.15 -9.47
C GLU A 448 37.73 95.73 -9.55
N ALA A 449 39.00 95.56 -9.16
CA ALA A 449 39.65 94.26 -9.12
C ALA A 449 38.99 93.29 -8.11
N ASN A 450 38.56 93.80 -6.95
CA ASN A 450 37.81 93.02 -5.96
C ASN A 450 36.41 92.65 -6.46
N GLU A 451 35.66 93.57 -7.07
CA GLU A 451 34.36 93.25 -7.67
C GLU A 451 34.47 92.17 -8.74
N GLN A 452 35.51 92.22 -9.57
CA GLN A 452 35.73 91.23 -10.61
C GLN A 452 36.11 89.86 -10.03
N SER A 453 36.92 89.83 -8.97
CA SER A 453 37.24 88.60 -8.23
C SER A 453 36.01 87.99 -7.55
N LEU A 454 35.13 88.84 -7.00
CA LEU A 454 33.88 88.40 -6.38
C LEU A 454 32.90 87.82 -7.41
N ARG A 455 32.80 88.44 -8.60
CA ARG A 455 31.99 87.91 -9.73
C ARG A 455 32.53 86.57 -10.22
N SER A 456 33.84 86.44 -10.39
CA SER A 456 34.51 85.17 -10.73
C SER A 456 34.19 84.07 -9.72
N ALA A 457 34.33 84.36 -8.42
CA ALA A 457 34.01 83.39 -7.36
C ALA A 457 32.53 83.02 -7.36
N HIS A 458 31.63 83.97 -7.65
CA HIS A 458 30.20 83.71 -7.73
C HIS A 458 29.85 82.79 -8.92
N GLU A 459 30.42 83.04 -10.10
CA GLU A 459 30.27 82.17 -11.27
C GLU A 459 30.78 80.75 -10.98
N GLU A 460 31.94 80.62 -10.33
CA GLU A 460 32.49 79.31 -9.94
C GLU A 460 31.57 78.57 -8.95
N ASN A 461 31.01 79.29 -7.97
CA ASN A 461 30.05 78.73 -7.02
C ASN A 461 28.77 78.24 -7.72
N THR A 462 28.21 79.03 -8.64
CA THR A 462 27.05 78.60 -9.44
C THR A 462 27.37 77.38 -10.32
N GLY A 463 28.58 77.31 -10.88
CA GLY A 463 29.07 76.15 -11.62
C GLY A 463 29.19 74.89 -10.75
N LEU A 464 29.64 75.04 -9.50
CA LEU A 464 29.69 73.95 -8.52
C LEU A 464 28.29 73.52 -8.06
N THR A 465 27.36 74.45 -7.84
CA THR A 465 25.97 74.14 -7.48
C THR A 465 25.27 73.32 -8.57
N ASN A 466 25.45 73.70 -9.84
CA ASN A 466 24.91 72.95 -10.98
C ASN A 466 25.51 71.54 -11.10
N LYS A 467 26.80 71.38 -10.80
CA LYS A 467 27.45 70.05 -10.76
C LYS A 467 26.90 69.21 -9.60
N LEU A 468 26.70 69.80 -8.42
CA LEU A 468 26.09 69.13 -7.26
C LEU A 468 24.68 68.61 -7.58
N GLN A 469 23.84 69.45 -8.18
CA GLN A 469 22.47 69.08 -8.56
C GLN A 469 22.44 67.96 -9.61
N LYS A 470 23.38 67.96 -10.57
CA LYS A 470 23.56 66.85 -11.53
C LYS A 470 24.00 65.55 -10.84
N THR A 471 24.90 65.62 -9.87
CA THR A 471 25.31 64.43 -9.11
C THR A 471 24.18 63.89 -8.23
N GLU A 472 23.38 64.77 -7.63
CA GLU A 472 22.26 64.40 -6.77
C GLU A 472 21.14 63.71 -7.57
N THR A 473 20.81 64.24 -8.75
CA THR A 473 19.87 63.59 -9.68
C THR A 473 20.39 62.23 -10.19
N SER A 474 21.69 62.11 -10.46
CA SER A 474 22.32 60.82 -10.80
C SER A 474 22.26 59.82 -9.63
N LEU A 475 22.50 60.27 -8.40
CA LEU A 475 22.38 59.46 -7.19
C LEU A 475 20.94 58.96 -6.99
N GLN A 476 19.95 59.83 -7.19
CA GLN A 476 18.55 59.49 -7.10
C GLN A 476 18.14 58.43 -8.14
N ALA A 477 18.61 58.56 -9.38
CA ALA A 477 18.37 57.58 -10.44
C ALA A 477 18.96 56.21 -10.08
N ARG A 478 20.20 56.18 -9.56
CA ARG A 478 20.83 54.93 -9.12
C ARG A 478 20.08 54.33 -7.92
N PHE A 479 19.60 55.13 -6.97
CA PHE A 479 18.84 54.64 -5.81
C PHE A 479 17.56 53.90 -6.24
N ASN A 480 16.91 54.41 -7.30
CA ASN A 480 15.76 53.72 -7.91
C ASN A 480 16.17 52.39 -8.56
N GLU A 481 17.32 52.31 -9.24
CA GLU A 481 17.84 51.05 -9.78
C GLU A 481 18.16 50.03 -8.68
N LEU A 482 18.77 50.46 -7.57
CA LEU A 482 19.02 49.60 -6.40
C LEU A 482 17.69 49.02 -5.89
N GLY A 483 16.67 49.87 -5.71
CA GLY A 483 15.34 49.44 -5.28
C GLY A 483 14.68 48.43 -6.24
N GLN A 484 14.90 48.54 -7.55
CA GLN A 484 14.43 47.55 -8.53
C GLN A 484 15.19 46.23 -8.43
N LEU A 485 16.51 46.27 -8.28
CA LEU A 485 17.35 45.08 -8.12
C LEU A 485 17.02 44.33 -6.83
N THR A 486 16.81 45.05 -5.72
CA THR A 486 16.39 44.46 -4.44
C THR A 486 15.05 43.72 -4.57
N ARG A 487 14.06 44.30 -5.27
CA ARG A 487 12.77 43.62 -5.51
C ARG A 487 12.94 42.37 -6.37
N LYS A 488 13.73 42.45 -7.45
CA LYS A 488 14.02 41.29 -8.31
C LYS A 488 14.73 40.17 -7.55
N LEU A 489 15.64 40.52 -6.64
CA LEU A 489 16.31 39.55 -5.78
C LEU A 489 15.30 38.87 -4.83
N GLN A 490 14.46 39.64 -4.14
CA GLN A 490 13.40 39.11 -3.27
C GLN A 490 12.43 38.18 -4.02
N GLU A 491 12.06 38.54 -5.25
CA GLU A 491 11.19 37.73 -6.09
C GLU A 491 11.88 36.41 -6.53
N SER A 492 13.16 36.45 -6.87
CA SER A 492 13.95 35.24 -7.15
C SER A 492 14.13 34.34 -5.93
N GLU A 493 14.29 34.93 -4.73
CA GLU A 493 14.42 34.19 -3.47
C GLU A 493 13.12 33.47 -3.12
N LYS A 494 11.98 34.13 -3.32
CA LYS A 494 10.67 33.51 -3.17
C LYS A 494 10.47 32.36 -4.17
N ASN A 495 10.77 32.59 -5.45
CA ASN A 495 10.66 31.54 -6.46
C ASN A 495 11.58 30.34 -6.16
N TYR A 496 12.81 30.59 -5.68
CA TYR A 496 13.72 29.53 -5.25
C TYR A 496 13.15 28.71 -4.09
N SER A 497 12.57 29.37 -3.07
CA SER A 497 11.91 28.72 -1.93
C SER A 497 10.71 27.86 -2.37
N ASP A 498 9.88 28.36 -3.29
CA ASP A 498 8.71 27.63 -3.78
C ASP A 498 9.12 26.36 -4.54
N VAL A 499 10.14 26.45 -5.39
CA VAL A 499 10.66 25.28 -6.13
C VAL A 499 11.37 24.29 -5.18
N GLU A 500 12.06 24.77 -4.14
CA GLU A 500 12.69 23.92 -3.12
C GLU A 500 11.64 23.13 -2.30
N GLN A 501 10.52 23.75 -1.97
CA GLN A 501 9.39 23.08 -1.33
C GLN A 501 8.74 22.02 -2.23
N GLN A 502 8.56 22.33 -3.52
CA GLN A 502 8.03 21.38 -4.50
C GLN A 502 8.96 20.16 -4.66
N LEU A 503 10.28 20.38 -4.75
CA LEU A 503 11.26 19.30 -4.82
C LEU A 503 11.23 18.42 -3.56
N ALA A 504 11.09 19.03 -2.37
CA ALA A 504 10.99 18.29 -1.11
C ALA A 504 9.75 17.40 -1.06
N GLN A 505 8.61 17.91 -1.53
CA GLN A 505 7.36 17.14 -1.62
C GLN A 505 7.48 15.97 -2.60
N GLN A 506 8.03 16.19 -3.79
CA GLN A 506 8.24 15.12 -4.77
C GLN A 506 9.24 14.05 -4.29
N LYS A 507 10.33 14.44 -3.60
CA LYS A 507 11.25 13.48 -2.98
C LYS A 507 10.55 12.57 -1.97
N LYS A 508 9.57 13.10 -1.22
CA LYS A 508 8.77 12.33 -0.27
C LYS A 508 7.83 11.34 -0.97
N GLU A 509 7.22 11.75 -2.08
CA GLU A 509 6.38 10.88 -2.93
C GLU A 509 7.22 9.77 -3.57
N HIS A 510 8.38 10.11 -4.13
CA HIS A 510 9.33 9.13 -4.68
C HIS A 510 9.83 8.13 -3.62
N ALA A 511 10.16 8.61 -2.41
CA ALA A 511 10.53 7.72 -1.30
C ALA A 511 9.39 6.76 -0.93
N THR A 512 8.14 7.23 -0.98
CA THR A 512 6.95 6.41 -0.70
C THR A 512 6.75 5.35 -1.79
N LEU A 513 6.83 5.73 -3.06
CA LEU A 513 6.74 4.81 -4.19
C LEU A 513 7.87 3.78 -4.18
N SER A 514 9.10 4.20 -3.91
CA SER A 514 10.27 3.32 -3.77
C SER A 514 10.09 2.31 -2.64
N ALA A 515 9.54 2.73 -1.49
CA ALA A 515 9.23 1.85 -0.38
C ALA A 515 8.12 0.84 -0.73
N GLN A 516 7.07 1.27 -1.44
CA GLN A 516 6.00 0.39 -1.92
C GLN A 516 6.53 -0.65 -2.91
N LEU A 517 7.42 -0.24 -3.83
CA LEU A 517 8.06 -1.14 -4.78
C LEU A 517 8.92 -2.20 -4.06
N LYS A 518 9.76 -1.78 -3.11
CA LYS A 518 10.56 -2.71 -2.29
C LYS A 518 9.69 -3.71 -1.53
N ALA A 519 8.61 -3.24 -0.91
CA ALA A 519 7.68 -4.11 -0.19
C ALA A 519 6.96 -5.10 -1.13
N ALA A 520 6.64 -4.69 -2.37
CA ALA A 520 6.07 -5.58 -3.37
C ALA A 520 7.06 -6.67 -3.80
N THR A 521 8.33 -6.31 -4.07
CA THR A 521 9.38 -7.29 -4.40
C THR A 521 9.67 -8.25 -3.24
N GLU A 522 9.65 -7.79 -1.99
CA GLU A 522 9.89 -8.69 -0.86
C GLU A 522 8.73 -9.68 -0.66
N ARG A 523 7.48 -9.24 -0.84
CA ARG A 523 6.31 -10.14 -0.83
C ARG A 523 6.39 -11.20 -1.94
N GLU A 524 6.88 -10.83 -3.12
CA GLU A 524 7.07 -11.76 -4.22
C GLU A 524 8.15 -12.81 -3.88
N LYS A 525 9.25 -12.38 -3.28
CA LYS A 525 10.32 -13.28 -2.81
C LYS A 525 9.86 -14.21 -1.69
N GLU A 526 9.07 -13.71 -0.74
CA GLU A 526 8.43 -14.53 0.30
C GLU A 526 7.46 -15.57 -0.31
N ALA A 527 6.66 -15.17 -1.30
CA ALA A 527 5.78 -16.09 -2.01
C ALA A 527 6.56 -17.17 -2.77
N LEU A 528 7.67 -16.81 -3.43
CA LEU A 528 8.55 -17.77 -4.11
C LEU A 528 9.19 -18.75 -3.12
N SER A 529 9.68 -18.25 -1.99
CA SER A 529 10.22 -19.07 -0.90
C SER A 529 9.18 -20.04 -0.34
N ALA A 530 7.93 -19.60 -0.18
CA ALA A 530 6.85 -20.46 0.30
C ALA A 530 6.50 -21.57 -0.71
N VAL A 531 6.63 -21.29 -2.01
CA VAL A 531 6.50 -22.30 -3.07
C VAL A 531 7.63 -23.32 -3.00
N ASP A 532 8.88 -22.88 -2.82
CA ASP A 532 10.04 -23.77 -2.64
C ASP A 532 9.90 -24.68 -1.41
N GLU A 533 9.41 -24.12 -0.29
CA GLU A 533 9.16 -24.88 0.94
C GLU A 533 8.11 -25.98 0.69
N ARG A 534 7.01 -25.63 -0.01
CA ARG A 534 5.98 -26.60 -0.41
C ARG A 534 6.51 -27.67 -1.36
N PHE A 535 7.42 -27.34 -2.29
CA PHE A 535 8.06 -28.34 -3.14
C PHE A 535 8.94 -29.30 -2.34
N ARG A 536 9.66 -28.81 -1.31
CA ARG A 536 10.42 -29.69 -0.40
C ARG A 536 9.51 -30.60 0.41
N GLU A 537 8.42 -30.07 0.95
CA GLU A 537 7.40 -30.88 1.64
C GLU A 537 6.81 -31.95 0.72
N LEU A 538 6.50 -31.58 -0.53
CA LEU A 538 5.98 -32.52 -1.53
C LEU A 538 6.99 -33.62 -1.85
N ALA A 539 8.28 -33.30 -1.94
CA ALA A 539 9.34 -34.28 -2.17
C ALA A 539 9.45 -35.27 -1.00
N VAL A 540 9.41 -34.78 0.25
CA VAL A 540 9.42 -35.64 1.46
C VAL A 540 8.18 -36.53 1.51
N LEU A 541 6.99 -35.98 1.20
CA LEU A 541 5.75 -36.74 1.16
C LEU A 541 5.76 -37.81 0.06
N THR A 542 6.38 -37.52 -1.08
CA THR A 542 6.54 -38.49 -2.18
C THR A 542 7.44 -39.65 -1.75
N GLU A 543 8.57 -39.37 -1.10
CA GLU A 543 9.47 -40.41 -0.57
C GLU A 543 8.79 -41.26 0.52
N LEU A 544 7.99 -40.64 1.40
CA LEU A 544 7.20 -41.36 2.40
C LEU A 544 6.13 -42.24 1.76
N LEU A 545 5.48 -41.78 0.69
CA LEU A 545 4.52 -42.55 -0.08
C LEU A 545 5.16 -43.79 -0.71
N GLU A 546 6.33 -43.64 -1.35
CA GLU A 546 7.08 -44.76 -1.92
C GLU A 546 7.46 -45.79 -0.85
N LYS A 547 7.93 -45.35 0.33
CA LYS A 547 8.22 -46.23 1.47
C LYS A 547 6.97 -46.97 1.96
N ASN A 548 5.83 -46.28 2.04
CA ASN A 548 4.57 -46.87 2.47
C ASN A 548 4.05 -47.90 1.45
N GLU A 549 4.15 -47.61 0.16
CA GLU A 549 3.79 -48.55 -0.91
C GLU A 549 4.68 -49.79 -0.86
N ALA A 550 5.99 -49.64 -0.62
CA ALA A 550 6.90 -50.76 -0.42
C ALA A 550 6.54 -51.61 0.81
N GLN A 551 6.25 -50.98 1.95
CA GLN A 551 5.78 -51.67 3.16
C GLN A 551 4.46 -52.42 2.95
N ARG A 552 3.49 -51.79 2.28
CA ARG A 552 2.21 -52.45 1.93
C ARG A 552 2.45 -53.65 1.02
N GLY A 553 3.39 -53.54 0.08
CA GLY A 553 3.81 -54.66 -0.76
C GLY A 553 4.38 -55.83 0.06
N GLN A 554 5.18 -55.53 1.09
CA GLN A 554 5.79 -56.53 1.96
C GLN A 554 4.75 -57.23 2.86
N LEU A 555 3.90 -56.44 3.54
CA LEU A 555 2.78 -56.95 4.35
C LEU A 555 1.81 -57.82 3.54
N LYS A 556 1.60 -57.49 2.26
CA LYS A 556 0.75 -58.28 1.38
C LYS A 556 1.33 -59.66 1.08
N ARG A 557 2.65 -59.76 0.89
CA ARG A 557 3.32 -61.06 0.70
C ARG A 557 3.19 -61.92 1.96
N GLU A 558 3.45 -61.34 3.14
CA GLU A 558 3.28 -62.05 4.42
C GLU A 558 1.84 -62.54 4.63
N LEU A 559 0.85 -61.73 4.24
CA LEU A 559 -0.56 -62.13 4.30
C LEU A 559 -0.88 -63.30 3.36
N ASP A 560 -0.37 -63.28 2.13
CA ASP A 560 -0.59 -64.34 1.15
C ASP A 560 0.11 -65.65 1.55
N ASP A 561 1.30 -65.56 2.14
CA ASP A 561 2.01 -66.69 2.73
C ASP A 561 1.21 -67.29 3.91
N THR A 562 0.68 -66.44 4.79
CA THR A 562 -0.14 -66.86 5.93
C THR A 562 -1.44 -67.52 5.48
N LYS A 563 -2.10 -67.00 4.44
CA LYS A 563 -3.30 -67.62 3.85
C LYS A 563 -3.00 -68.99 3.27
N SER A 564 -1.88 -69.12 2.56
CA SER A 564 -1.44 -70.40 1.98
C SER A 564 -1.14 -71.42 3.09
N ALA A 565 -0.55 -70.99 4.20
CA ALA A 565 -0.33 -71.84 5.37
C ALA A 565 -1.66 -72.27 6.03
N ASN A 566 -2.62 -71.36 6.20
CA ASN A 566 -3.94 -71.68 6.75
C ASN A 566 -4.73 -72.65 5.86
N GLN A 567 -4.66 -72.51 4.53
CA GLN A 567 -5.30 -73.47 3.62
C GLN A 567 -4.70 -74.87 3.77
N LYS A 568 -3.38 -74.99 3.92
CA LYS A 568 -2.75 -76.29 4.21
C LYS A 568 -3.25 -76.87 5.52
N LEU A 569 -3.30 -76.06 6.58
CA LEU A 569 -3.82 -76.48 7.88
C LEU A 569 -5.29 -76.93 7.82
N GLU A 570 -6.14 -76.27 7.02
CA GLU A 570 -7.53 -76.69 6.83
C GLU A 570 -7.65 -78.03 6.09
N VAL A 571 -6.82 -78.26 5.07
CA VAL A 571 -6.76 -79.54 4.35
C VAL A 571 -6.30 -80.65 5.30
N ASP A 572 -5.24 -80.41 6.08
CA ASP A 572 -4.73 -81.36 7.06
C ASP A 572 -5.76 -81.64 8.17
N ALA A 573 -6.47 -80.60 8.65
CA ALA A 573 -7.54 -80.75 9.62
C ALA A 573 -8.72 -81.57 9.08
N LYS A 574 -9.06 -81.42 7.80
CA LYS A 574 -10.10 -82.22 7.13
C LYS A 574 -9.68 -83.69 7.01
N ALA A 575 -8.44 -83.95 6.57
CA ALA A 575 -7.89 -85.30 6.50
C ALA A 575 -7.87 -85.98 7.88
N ASN A 576 -7.50 -85.23 8.93
CA ASN A 576 -7.57 -85.72 10.31
C ASN A 576 -9.00 -86.03 10.77
N ARG A 577 -9.99 -85.18 10.44
CA ARG A 577 -11.40 -85.45 10.77
C ARG A 577 -11.93 -86.69 10.05
N GLU A 578 -11.56 -86.89 8.79
CA GLU A 578 -11.93 -88.09 8.02
C GLU A 578 -11.31 -89.35 8.63
N THR A 579 -10.03 -89.27 9.03
CA THR A 579 -9.33 -90.37 9.72
C THR A 579 -10.01 -90.68 11.07
N GLN A 580 -10.34 -89.67 11.86
CA GLN A 580 -11.08 -89.84 13.12
C GLN A 580 -12.48 -90.41 12.91
N ALA A 581 -13.17 -90.04 11.82
CA ALA A 581 -14.47 -90.60 11.48
C ALA A 581 -14.38 -92.08 11.07
N GLN A 582 -13.35 -92.45 10.31
CA GLN A 582 -13.07 -93.87 9.99
C GLN A 582 -12.77 -94.68 11.24
N GLN A 583 -11.91 -94.16 12.13
CA GLN A 583 -11.64 -94.79 13.42
C GLN A 583 -12.90 -94.93 14.28
N ARG A 584 -13.78 -93.92 14.32
CA ARG A 584 -15.07 -94.01 15.03
C ARG A 584 -15.97 -95.08 14.45
N ARG A 585 -16.09 -95.19 13.12
CA ARG A 585 -16.87 -96.24 12.47
C ARG A 585 -16.32 -97.63 12.77
N GLU A 586 -15.01 -97.79 12.80
CA GLU A 586 -14.38 -99.05 13.16
C GLU A 586 -14.61 -99.38 14.64
N ILE A 587 -14.52 -98.39 15.54
CA ILE A 587 -14.89 -98.56 16.95
C ILE A 587 -16.37 -98.96 17.07
N GLU A 588 -17.29 -98.30 16.35
CA GLU A 588 -18.72 -98.65 16.36
C GLU A 588 -18.98 -100.06 15.82
N ARG A 589 -18.24 -100.49 14.79
CA ARG A 589 -18.29 -101.85 14.24
C ARG A 589 -17.81 -102.87 15.27
N GLN A 590 -16.67 -102.61 15.90
CA GLN A 590 -16.11 -103.44 16.97
C GLN A 590 -17.01 -103.45 18.20
N SER A 591 -17.64 -102.33 18.55
CA SER A 591 -18.64 -102.23 19.61
C SER A 591 -19.90 -103.02 19.28
N HIS A 592 -20.35 -103.05 18.02
CA HIS A 592 -21.46 -103.91 17.59
C HIS A 592 -21.08 -105.40 17.61
N GLU A 593 -19.86 -105.77 17.19
CA GLU A 593 -19.35 -107.14 17.34
C GLU A 593 -19.28 -107.53 18.82
N LEU A 594 -18.75 -106.65 19.67
CA LEU A 594 -18.73 -106.83 21.12
C LEU A 594 -20.13 -106.88 21.70
N ALA A 595 -21.09 -106.08 21.22
CA ALA A 595 -22.48 -106.12 21.65
C ALA A 595 -23.14 -107.44 21.26
N ASN A 596 -22.90 -107.96 20.05
CA ASN A 596 -23.37 -109.28 19.65
C ASN A 596 -22.73 -110.40 20.49
N LEU A 597 -21.44 -110.27 20.85
CA LEU A 597 -20.75 -111.18 21.77
C LEU A 597 -21.29 -111.03 23.20
N VAL A 598 -21.62 -109.83 23.64
CA VAL A 598 -22.26 -109.53 24.93
C VAL A 598 -23.68 -110.08 24.94
N ASP A 599 -24.45 -109.98 23.87
CA ASP A 599 -25.79 -110.57 23.71
C ASP A 599 -25.71 -112.10 23.68
N GLN A 600 -24.66 -112.68 23.07
CA GLN A 600 -24.38 -114.11 23.18
C GLN A 600 -24.01 -114.52 24.62
N LEU A 601 -23.25 -113.67 25.33
CA LEU A 601 -22.94 -113.84 26.74
C LEU A 601 -24.14 -113.54 27.65
N GLU A 602 -25.07 -112.68 27.26
CA GLU A 602 -26.29 -112.32 27.99
C GLU A 602 -27.40 -113.34 27.74
N ALA A 603 -27.44 -113.98 26.57
CA ALA A 603 -28.20 -115.21 26.34
C ALA A 603 -27.70 -116.36 27.23
N LEU A 604 -26.40 -116.37 27.58
CA LEU A 604 -25.83 -117.22 28.63
C LEU A 604 -26.05 -116.67 30.06
N ARG A 605 -26.37 -115.38 30.22
CA ARG A 605 -26.55 -114.67 31.50
C ARG A 605 -28.02 -114.41 31.88
N ALA A 606 -28.98 -114.78 31.02
CA ALA A 606 -30.42 -114.77 31.25
C ALA A 606 -30.89 -115.79 32.32
N ALA A 607 -30.00 -116.11 33.27
CA ALA A 607 -30.22 -116.79 34.53
C ALA A 607 -30.00 -115.86 35.75
N ALA A 608 -29.97 -114.53 35.59
CA ALA A 608 -29.97 -113.62 36.74
C ALA A 608 -30.54 -112.20 36.42
N PRO A 609 -31.20 -111.52 37.37
CA PRO A 609 -31.98 -110.31 37.11
C PRO A 609 -31.26 -108.98 37.40
N SER A 610 -31.51 -108.03 36.48
CA SER A 610 -31.67 -106.55 36.56
C SER A 610 -30.88 -105.70 37.57
N THR A 611 -30.38 -104.53 37.11
CA THR A 611 -30.94 -103.19 37.48
C THR A 611 -30.32 -102.03 36.68
N ASP A 612 -31.16 -100.99 36.50
CA ASP A 612 -30.99 -99.68 35.85
C ASP A 612 -29.82 -98.82 36.36
N THR A 613 -29.31 -97.88 35.53
CA THR A 613 -29.52 -96.43 35.74
C THR A 613 -28.89 -95.53 34.65
N SER A 614 -29.65 -94.48 34.34
CA SER A 614 -29.42 -93.38 33.40
C SER A 614 -28.61 -92.23 34.02
N THR A 615 -27.80 -91.50 33.24
CA THR A 615 -27.95 -90.03 33.00
C THR A 615 -26.80 -89.43 32.18
N GLN A 616 -27.15 -88.64 31.16
CA GLN A 616 -26.28 -87.74 30.38
C GLN A 616 -26.50 -86.29 30.82
N ALA A 617 -25.48 -85.43 30.72
CA ALA A 617 -25.65 -83.97 30.65
C ALA A 617 -24.49 -83.29 29.90
N GLU A 618 -24.85 -82.39 28.98
CA GLU A 618 -24.04 -81.70 27.95
C GLU A 618 -23.38 -80.39 28.41
N LEU A 619 -22.31 -80.03 27.69
CA LEU A 619 -21.60 -78.73 27.63
C LEU A 619 -22.47 -77.59 27.08
N THR A 620 -22.18 -76.33 27.45
CA THR A 620 -22.08 -75.20 26.48
C THR A 620 -21.24 -74.02 27.01
N ALA A 621 -20.59 -73.31 26.08
CA ALA A 621 -19.66 -72.18 26.25
C ALA A 621 -20.29 -70.83 25.78
N PRO A 622 -19.69 -69.65 26.07
CA PRO A 622 -20.36 -68.34 26.04
C PRO A 622 -20.27 -67.58 24.70
N LYS A 623 -21.17 -66.59 24.49
CA LYS A 623 -21.21 -65.70 23.31
C LYS A 623 -21.27 -64.20 23.67
N SER A 624 -20.31 -63.47 23.08
CA SER A 624 -20.32 -62.12 22.47
C SER A 624 -21.03 -60.89 23.08
N VAL A 625 -20.23 -59.82 23.16
CA VAL A 625 -20.44 -58.37 23.36
C VAL A 625 -21.68 -57.79 22.65
N ALA A 626 -22.53 -57.07 23.40
CA ALA A 626 -23.75 -56.42 22.92
C ALA A 626 -23.63 -54.87 22.85
N LYS A 627 -24.30 -54.27 21.86
CA LYS A 627 -24.53 -52.82 21.73
C LYS A 627 -25.62 -52.35 22.71
N ALA A 628 -25.55 -51.08 23.13
CA ALA A 628 -26.51 -50.47 24.05
C ALA A 628 -27.98 -50.59 23.56
N PRO A 629 -28.95 -50.90 24.45
CA PRO A 629 -30.35 -51.02 24.09
C PRO A 629 -30.97 -49.66 23.69
N PRO A 630 -31.97 -49.64 22.79
CA PRO A 630 -32.59 -48.39 22.33
C PRO A 630 -33.39 -47.72 23.46
N LEU A 631 -32.92 -46.54 23.91
CA LEU A 631 -33.63 -45.72 24.89
C LEU A 631 -34.69 -44.83 24.22
N THR A 632 -35.89 -44.75 24.80
CA THR A 632 -36.92 -43.80 24.34
C THR A 632 -36.49 -42.35 24.60
N LYS A 633 -36.98 -41.38 23.79
CA LYS A 633 -36.67 -39.95 23.95
C LYS A 633 -36.93 -39.43 25.39
N ARG A 634 -37.98 -39.95 26.06
CA ARG A 634 -38.32 -39.61 27.44
C ARG A 634 -37.32 -40.20 28.46
N ALA A 635 -36.83 -41.41 28.22
CA ALA A 635 -35.80 -42.04 29.06
C ALA A 635 -34.46 -41.32 28.91
N ILE A 636 -34.07 -40.93 27.70
CA ILE A 636 -32.85 -40.15 27.43
C ILE A 636 -32.89 -38.84 28.21
N LYS A 637 -33.98 -38.06 28.11
CA LYS A 637 -34.09 -36.77 28.82
C LYS A 637 -33.96 -36.92 30.34
N ARG A 638 -34.54 -37.97 30.93
CA ARG A 638 -34.44 -38.25 32.38
C ARG A 638 -33.03 -38.66 32.80
N GLN A 639 -32.37 -39.51 32.01
CA GLN A 639 -31.03 -40.00 32.34
C GLN A 639 -29.95 -38.93 32.10
N VAL A 640 -30.12 -38.06 31.11
CA VAL A 640 -29.28 -36.87 30.93
C VAL A 640 -29.39 -35.94 32.13
N ALA A 641 -30.61 -35.60 32.56
CA ALA A 641 -30.81 -34.77 33.75
C ALA A 641 -30.22 -35.41 35.02
N LEU A 642 -30.28 -36.74 35.14
CA LEU A 642 -29.67 -37.49 36.24
C LEU A 642 -28.13 -37.39 36.23
N ILE A 643 -27.51 -37.46 35.05
CA ILE A 643 -26.06 -37.32 34.88
C ILE A 643 -25.64 -35.87 35.16
N GLU A 644 -26.32 -34.89 34.59
CA GLU A 644 -26.02 -33.45 34.75
C GLU A 644 -26.14 -32.99 36.21
N ALA A 645 -27.10 -33.54 36.96
CA ALA A 645 -27.29 -33.22 38.38
C ALA A 645 -26.30 -33.97 39.31
N SER A 646 -25.46 -34.86 38.78
CA SER A 646 -24.54 -35.65 39.58
C SER A 646 -23.20 -34.94 39.77
N GLN A 647 -22.59 -35.12 40.95
CA GLN A 647 -21.24 -34.63 41.24
C GLN A 647 -20.11 -35.33 40.45
N TRP A 648 -20.46 -36.37 39.70
CA TRP A 648 -19.51 -37.24 38.98
C TRP A 648 -19.35 -36.85 37.51
N PHE A 649 -20.19 -35.94 37.02
CA PHE A 649 -20.14 -35.42 35.65
C PHE A 649 -19.77 -33.94 35.66
N ASP A 650 -18.69 -33.60 34.95
CA ASP A 650 -18.27 -32.21 34.77
C ASP A 650 -18.20 -31.89 33.27
N ALA A 651 -19.16 -31.11 32.78
CA ALA A 651 -19.27 -30.77 31.36
C ALA A 651 -18.05 -30.00 30.83
N LYS A 652 -17.45 -29.12 31.64
CA LYS A 652 -16.27 -28.33 31.22
C LYS A 652 -15.04 -29.20 31.16
N TRP A 653 -14.84 -30.05 32.17
CA TRP A 653 -13.75 -31.02 32.19
C TRP A 653 -13.88 -32.03 31.04
N TYR A 654 -15.10 -32.54 30.80
CA TYR A 654 -15.35 -33.53 29.75
C TYR A 654 -15.00 -33.00 28.36
N LEU A 655 -15.37 -31.76 28.03
CA LEU A 655 -15.03 -31.15 26.74
C LEU A 655 -13.54 -30.79 26.64
N ALA A 656 -12.90 -30.41 27.75
CA ALA A 656 -11.46 -30.17 27.77
C ALA A 656 -10.64 -31.46 27.57
N GLN A 657 -11.10 -32.57 28.16
CA GLN A 657 -10.44 -33.86 28.08
C GLN A 657 -10.65 -34.57 26.74
N TYR A 658 -11.75 -34.28 26.04
CA TYR A 658 -12.13 -34.90 24.76
C TYR A 658 -12.31 -33.85 23.65
N PRO A 659 -11.20 -33.37 23.03
CA PRO A 659 -11.23 -32.33 21.99
C PRO A 659 -11.99 -32.72 20.72
N ASP A 660 -12.10 -34.02 20.45
CA ASP A 660 -12.91 -34.58 19.36
C ASP A 660 -14.41 -34.27 19.54
N ILE A 661 -14.89 -34.23 20.78
CA ILE A 661 -16.28 -33.87 21.11
C ILE A 661 -16.46 -32.35 21.16
N ALA A 662 -15.44 -31.62 21.61
CA ALA A 662 -15.48 -30.15 21.65
C ALA A 662 -15.55 -29.50 20.27
N ARG A 663 -14.96 -30.13 19.24
CA ARG A 663 -14.97 -29.64 17.84
C ARG A 663 -16.29 -29.91 17.11
N ASP A 664 -17.12 -30.82 17.62
CA ASP A 664 -18.44 -31.12 17.05
C ASP A 664 -19.52 -30.22 17.68
N SER A 665 -20.09 -29.31 16.89
CA SER A 665 -21.11 -28.34 17.34
C SER A 665 -22.40 -29.00 17.87
N LYS A 666 -22.76 -30.22 17.42
CA LYS A 666 -23.96 -30.91 17.89
C LYS A 666 -23.71 -31.69 19.18
N MET A 667 -22.51 -32.23 19.36
CA MET A 667 -22.15 -33.01 20.55
C MET A 667 -21.68 -32.13 21.72
N SER A 668 -20.96 -31.04 21.42
CA SER A 668 -20.54 -30.04 22.43
C SER A 668 -21.74 -29.31 23.07
N ALA A 669 -22.87 -29.18 22.37
CA ALA A 669 -24.09 -28.57 22.88
C ALA A 669 -24.77 -29.41 23.99
N ASN A 670 -24.50 -30.72 24.08
CA ASN A 670 -25.02 -31.56 25.16
C ASN A 670 -24.05 -32.70 25.54
N PRO A 671 -22.99 -32.38 26.32
CA PRO A 671 -21.93 -33.34 26.67
C PRO A 671 -22.43 -34.53 27.49
N ALA A 672 -23.42 -34.32 28.37
CA ALA A 672 -24.02 -35.38 29.17
C ALA A 672 -24.81 -36.38 28.31
N ARG A 673 -25.49 -35.91 27.26
CA ARG A 673 -26.16 -36.77 26.27
C ARG A 673 -25.16 -37.55 25.44
N HIS A 674 -24.04 -36.95 25.05
CA HIS A 674 -22.95 -37.67 24.39
C HIS A 674 -22.41 -38.80 25.28
N TYR A 675 -22.10 -38.47 26.53
CA TYR A 675 -21.61 -39.44 27.50
C TYR A 675 -22.60 -40.59 27.76
N LEU A 676 -23.90 -40.29 27.90
CA LEU A 676 -24.95 -41.28 28.12
C LEU A 676 -25.03 -42.33 27.00
N LEU A 677 -25.00 -41.85 25.74
CA LEU A 677 -25.30 -42.69 24.58
C LEU A 677 -24.07 -43.39 24.00
N MET A 678 -22.87 -42.82 24.19
CA MET A 678 -21.64 -43.30 23.55
C MET A 678 -20.47 -43.29 24.54
N GLY A 679 -20.16 -42.13 25.13
CA GLY A 679 -18.93 -41.94 25.89
C GLY A 679 -18.71 -42.91 27.06
N GLY A 680 -19.75 -43.25 27.82
CA GLY A 680 -19.63 -44.20 28.92
C GLY A 680 -19.33 -45.64 28.48
N PHE A 681 -19.83 -46.06 27.30
CA PHE A 681 -19.56 -47.39 26.73
C PHE A 681 -18.20 -47.46 26.03
N GLU A 682 -17.68 -46.32 25.58
CA GLU A 682 -16.32 -46.17 25.07
C GLU A 682 -15.26 -46.11 26.19
N GLY A 683 -15.68 -46.20 27.46
CA GLY A 683 -14.79 -46.09 28.61
C GLY A 683 -14.29 -44.67 28.88
N ARG A 684 -14.88 -43.64 28.27
CA ARG A 684 -14.55 -42.23 28.57
C ARG A 684 -15.01 -41.88 29.97
N ASN A 685 -14.29 -41.02 30.67
CA ASN A 685 -14.61 -40.63 32.03
C ASN A 685 -15.57 -39.42 32.01
N PRO A 686 -16.65 -39.41 32.80
CA PRO A 686 -17.59 -38.29 32.88
C PRO A 686 -17.01 -37.09 33.65
N GLY A 687 -15.97 -37.33 34.45
CA GLY A 687 -15.31 -36.35 35.30
C GLY A 687 -14.15 -37.00 36.07
N PRO A 688 -13.34 -36.22 36.83
CA PRO A 688 -12.18 -36.73 37.55
C PRO A 688 -12.52 -37.72 38.68
N GLY A 689 -13.79 -37.75 39.11
CA GLY A 689 -14.25 -38.58 40.23
C GLY A 689 -14.66 -40.00 39.85
N PHE A 690 -14.85 -40.29 38.56
CA PHE A 690 -15.44 -41.56 38.11
C PHE A 690 -14.67 -42.10 36.89
N ASP A 691 -14.20 -43.33 37.00
CA ASP A 691 -13.47 -44.04 35.95
C ASP A 691 -14.38 -45.09 35.31
N SER A 692 -14.84 -44.80 34.10
CA SER A 692 -15.82 -45.64 33.40
C SER A 692 -15.21 -46.97 32.96
N ALA A 693 -13.94 -46.97 32.53
CA ALA A 693 -13.26 -48.17 32.11
C ALA A 693 -13.02 -49.10 33.31
N TYR A 694 -12.55 -48.55 34.43
CA TYR A 694 -12.41 -49.28 35.69
C TYR A 694 -13.76 -49.84 36.16
N TYR A 695 -14.82 -49.02 36.14
CA TYR A 695 -16.14 -49.43 36.59
C TYR A 695 -16.71 -50.58 35.76
N LEU A 696 -16.58 -50.54 34.43
CA LEU A 696 -17.02 -51.64 33.56
C LEU A 696 -16.18 -52.90 33.72
N GLN A 697 -14.86 -52.77 33.92
CA GLN A 697 -13.97 -53.91 34.11
C GLN A 697 -14.27 -54.69 35.41
N HIS A 698 -14.65 -53.99 36.48
CA HIS A 698 -14.87 -54.59 37.80
C HIS A 698 -16.33 -54.96 38.06
N ASN A 699 -17.24 -54.64 37.13
CA ASN A 699 -18.66 -54.93 37.24
C ASN A 699 -19.19 -55.57 35.93
N PRO A 700 -18.86 -56.85 35.67
CA PRO A 700 -19.27 -57.55 34.44
C PRO A 700 -20.79 -57.60 34.25
N ASP A 701 -21.56 -57.60 35.35
CA ASP A 701 -23.02 -57.52 35.37
C ASP A 701 -23.55 -56.23 34.73
N VAL A 702 -22.81 -55.12 34.86
CA VAL A 702 -23.15 -53.83 34.25
C VAL A 702 -22.91 -53.88 32.74
N VAL A 703 -21.84 -54.55 32.31
CA VAL A 703 -21.53 -54.78 30.89
C VAL A 703 -22.63 -55.64 30.25
N GLU A 704 -23.07 -56.70 30.92
CA GLU A 704 -24.18 -57.55 30.46
C GLU A 704 -25.52 -56.81 30.43
N SER A 705 -25.76 -55.91 31.38
CA SER A 705 -27.01 -55.13 31.42
C SER A 705 -27.14 -54.09 30.31
N GLY A 706 -26.03 -53.69 29.67
CA GLY A 706 -25.99 -52.62 28.67
C GLY A 706 -26.37 -51.23 29.22
N ILE A 707 -26.38 -51.04 30.55
CA ILE A 707 -26.69 -49.76 31.19
C ILE A 707 -25.41 -48.91 31.23
N ASN A 708 -25.54 -47.61 30.94
CA ASN A 708 -24.42 -46.68 31.04
C ASN A 708 -23.79 -46.73 32.45
N PRO A 709 -22.45 -46.81 32.58
CA PRO A 709 -21.79 -47.10 33.86
C PRO A 709 -22.10 -46.08 34.95
N LEU A 710 -22.18 -44.79 34.61
CA LEU A 710 -22.53 -43.75 35.59
C LEU A 710 -24.01 -43.81 35.96
N VAL A 711 -24.90 -44.09 35.01
CA VAL A 711 -26.34 -44.25 35.31
C VAL A 711 -26.57 -45.45 36.22
N HIS A 712 -25.84 -46.55 35.99
CA HIS A 712 -25.87 -47.71 36.88
C HIS A 712 -25.39 -47.35 38.28
N TYR A 713 -24.26 -46.65 38.37
CA TYR A 713 -23.70 -46.24 39.65
C TYR A 713 -24.67 -45.34 40.45
N LEU A 714 -25.26 -44.34 39.81
CA LEU A 714 -26.20 -43.39 40.42
C LEU A 714 -27.51 -44.05 40.89
N LYS A 715 -27.91 -45.17 40.28
CA LYS A 715 -29.15 -45.86 40.63
C LYS A 715 -28.96 -46.98 41.65
N PHE A 716 -27.85 -47.71 41.54
CA PHE A 716 -27.61 -48.96 42.27
C PHE A 716 -26.23 -48.95 42.93
N GLY A 717 -25.19 -48.61 42.17
CA GLY A 717 -23.79 -48.78 42.61
C GLY A 717 -23.40 -47.99 43.86
N GLU A 718 -23.99 -46.81 44.10
CA GLU A 718 -23.73 -46.03 45.32
C GLU A 718 -24.25 -46.74 46.58
N LYS A 719 -25.47 -47.29 46.53
CA LYS A 719 -26.06 -48.06 47.64
C LYS A 719 -25.36 -49.39 47.85
N GLU A 720 -24.86 -49.97 46.76
CA GLU A 720 -24.08 -51.21 46.74
C GLU A 720 -22.61 -51.00 47.12
N LYS A 721 -22.19 -49.76 47.41
CA LYS A 721 -20.81 -49.39 47.79
C LYS A 721 -19.76 -49.81 46.75
N ARG A 722 -20.12 -49.82 45.45
CA ARG A 722 -19.21 -50.15 44.35
C ARG A 722 -18.15 -49.06 44.20
N SER A 723 -16.90 -49.45 43.93
CA SER A 723 -15.81 -48.48 43.74
C SER A 723 -15.92 -47.80 42.37
N THR A 724 -15.76 -46.48 42.34
CA THR A 724 -15.85 -45.67 41.11
C THR A 724 -14.52 -45.46 40.40
N LYS A 725 -13.41 -45.83 41.04
CA LYS A 725 -12.04 -45.78 40.49
C LYS A 725 -11.11 -46.65 41.33
N ALA A 726 -9.92 -46.96 40.82
CA ALA A 726 -8.89 -47.64 41.59
C ALA A 726 -8.49 -46.81 42.83
N LYS A 727 -8.35 -47.46 43.98
CA LYS A 727 -7.70 -46.86 45.15
C LYS A 727 -6.19 -47.01 44.96
N TYR A 728 -5.48 -45.90 44.87
CA TYR A 728 -4.02 -45.88 44.98
C TYR A 728 -3.61 -46.08 46.43
#